data_AF-A0A101JYE0-F1
#
_entry.id   AF-A0A101JYE0-F1
#
_cell.length_a   1.000
_cell.length_b   1.000
_cell.length_c   1.000
_cell.angle_alpha   90.00
_cell.angle_beta   90.00
_cell.angle_gamma   90.00
#
_symmetry.space_group_name_H-M   'P 1'
#
loop_
_entity.id
_entity.type
_entity.pdbx_description
1 polymer ?
#
loop_
_entity_poly.entity_id
_entity_poly.type
_entity_poly.pdbx_seq_one_letter_code
_entity_poly.pdbx_strand_id
1 'polypeptide(L)'
;MTDLAASFFVLGQAVLALGLGSAVLSMPRLLPLPAYGRLAFGVAASPFVTGSLLLGLTLVAPGLPLVWHALAPGVLGLGLLLASRRRGPSFLRTIRRIDPRDPVLWASIAAAAIVMAVLAPRVGYYLAQPIGNSDALQYLAQADHLVSHRSFFMIAGIEGLADATLRGDAHGPLWIAYNAAALVWSEFAGSDPGAQAAPRLAFLLSMLACLAGGVAVASAARMRGLALLVVLLILVVPQFPGVVIGGDRDAFRLTALLLLCAFLAAQAASRLRRFGFAAALLGAVLGAWAMQGHALSLVLVPVIVASWTLFMLVRGEAGRVRTMVLTSAVAFGFCLGALHVGIAYYRTGSLSGDNVDSAKVMAGTVYALGHAAREEARIGEGAILVSRLRISIERDGGWPSLAAILLATVLALRLGARALARQPRTPRLHRSGEMMGGLTAVWFVGQSLLLLGLFDTASYRLSDWTVLNSRYAMQWYVFAALLVAWGLAAAASLLSNRLRQTRRGALAVTVLPATLLLTSAVSAAILAKRWLYYPTGAYAVVSSKLNATVAALPPTCRAVSEDTGLGFHADRPVLQLYSKHLRELVQETDTETLLRKLDDRHICAVVLYNGLYVDTAGPGTPFAKLLNSPAFQLRDAAPWRIYVRTGLERTR
;
A
#
# COMPACT_ATOMS: atom_id res chain seq x y z
N MET A 1 12.49 -21.51 -19.16
CA MET A 1 11.21 -22.08 -18.71
C MET A 1 10.52 -21.02 -17.87
N THR A 2 9.30 -20.64 -18.23
CA THR A 2 8.48 -19.74 -17.39
C THR A 2 8.37 -20.32 -15.99
N ASP A 3 8.61 -19.48 -14.98
CA ASP A 3 8.60 -19.88 -13.57
C ASP A 3 7.22 -20.47 -13.20
N LEU A 4 7.16 -21.80 -13.02
CA LEU A 4 5.93 -22.53 -12.71
C LEU A 4 5.33 -22.02 -11.40
N ALA A 5 6.15 -21.63 -10.42
CA ALA A 5 5.72 -21.07 -9.14
C ALA A 5 4.86 -19.83 -9.34
N ALA A 6 5.34 -18.90 -10.17
CA ALA A 6 4.63 -17.66 -10.51
C ALA A 6 3.26 -17.94 -11.14
N SER A 7 3.20 -18.93 -12.04
CA SER A 7 1.94 -19.33 -12.71
C SER A 7 0.94 -19.93 -11.73
N PHE A 8 1.39 -20.82 -10.85
CA PHE A 8 0.51 -21.43 -9.83
C PHE A 8 0.05 -20.43 -8.78
N PHE A 9 0.92 -19.51 -8.35
CA PHE A 9 0.54 -18.42 -7.46
C PHE A 9 -0.58 -17.56 -8.07
N VAL A 10 -0.43 -17.12 -9.33
CA VAL A 10 -1.46 -16.34 -10.02
C VAL A 10 -2.76 -17.12 -10.17
N LEU A 11 -2.69 -18.41 -10.52
CA LEU A 11 -3.87 -19.26 -10.61
C LEU A 11 -4.60 -19.37 -9.26
N GLY A 12 -3.86 -19.63 -8.17
CA GLY A 12 -4.41 -19.70 -6.82
C GLY A 12 -5.08 -18.39 -6.40
N GLN A 13 -4.44 -17.24 -6.65
CA GLN A 13 -5.00 -15.92 -6.37
C GLN A 13 -6.22 -15.61 -7.25
N ALA A 14 -6.21 -16.00 -8.52
CA ALA A 14 -7.36 -15.81 -9.41
C ALA A 14 -8.57 -16.64 -8.94
N VAL A 15 -8.36 -17.90 -8.58
CA VAL A 15 -9.41 -18.77 -8.01
C VAL A 15 -9.96 -18.20 -6.71
N LEU A 16 -9.09 -17.71 -5.81
CA LEU A 16 -9.51 -17.04 -4.58
C LEU A 16 -10.35 -15.80 -4.87
N ALA A 17 -9.87 -14.90 -5.74
CA ALA A 17 -10.56 -13.66 -6.09
C ALA A 17 -11.94 -13.93 -6.72
N LEU A 18 -12.05 -14.93 -7.60
CA LEU A 18 -13.33 -15.36 -8.18
C LEU A 18 -14.26 -15.98 -7.14
N GLY A 19 -13.73 -16.79 -6.22
CA GLY A 19 -14.47 -17.37 -5.10
C GLY A 19 -15.03 -16.32 -4.15
N LEU A 20 -14.19 -15.37 -3.72
CA LEU A 20 -14.60 -14.24 -2.89
C LEU A 20 -15.62 -13.36 -3.62
N GLY A 21 -15.38 -13.01 -4.88
CA GLY A 21 -16.32 -12.25 -5.71
C GLY A 21 -17.69 -12.93 -5.79
N SER A 22 -17.71 -14.25 -6.00
CA SER A 22 -18.95 -15.06 -6.05
C SER A 22 -19.66 -15.16 -4.70
N ALA A 23 -18.91 -15.30 -3.61
CA ALA A 23 -19.44 -15.33 -2.26
C ALA A 23 -20.09 -13.98 -1.90
N VAL A 24 -19.39 -12.86 -2.14
CA VAL A 24 -19.91 -11.52 -1.86
C VAL A 24 -21.14 -11.21 -2.73
N LEU A 25 -21.13 -11.60 -4.01
CA LEU A 25 -22.30 -11.47 -4.91
C LEU A 25 -23.58 -12.07 -4.29
N SER A 26 -23.43 -13.14 -3.53
CA SER A 26 -24.51 -13.86 -2.84
C SER A 26 -25.00 -13.19 -1.55
N MET A 27 -24.40 -12.06 -1.15
CA MET A 27 -24.68 -11.35 0.11
C MET A 27 -25.13 -9.89 -0.09
N PRO A 28 -26.19 -9.62 -0.90
CA PRO A 28 -26.63 -8.25 -1.21
C PRO A 28 -27.14 -7.47 0.01
N ARG A 29 -27.55 -8.17 1.08
CA ARG A 29 -27.97 -7.54 2.35
C ARG A 29 -26.78 -7.09 3.19
N LEU A 30 -25.66 -7.82 3.13
CA LEU A 30 -24.44 -7.49 3.84
C LEU A 30 -23.74 -6.30 3.17
N LEU A 31 -23.58 -6.38 1.86
CA LEU A 31 -22.91 -5.38 1.03
C LEU A 31 -23.87 -4.89 -0.07
N PRO A 32 -24.68 -3.84 0.20
CA PRO A 32 -25.74 -3.36 -0.70
C PRO A 32 -25.23 -2.55 -1.92
N LEU A 33 -24.10 -2.97 -2.48
CA LEU A 33 -23.55 -2.49 -3.75
C LEU A 33 -24.26 -3.14 -4.95
N PRO A 34 -24.11 -2.61 -6.17
CA PRO A 34 -24.42 -3.34 -7.39
C PRO A 34 -23.59 -4.64 -7.52
N ALA A 35 -24.02 -5.55 -8.40
CA ALA A 35 -23.33 -6.84 -8.58
C ALA A 35 -21.84 -6.69 -8.94
N TYR A 36 -21.51 -5.83 -9.91
CA TYR A 36 -20.11 -5.56 -10.29
C TYR A 36 -19.29 -4.96 -9.14
N GLY A 37 -19.89 -4.10 -8.32
CA GLY A 37 -19.26 -3.53 -7.13
C GLY A 37 -18.94 -4.55 -6.06
N ARG A 38 -19.84 -5.51 -5.85
CA ARG A 38 -19.62 -6.66 -4.95
C ARG A 38 -18.52 -7.59 -5.45
N LEU A 39 -18.47 -7.84 -6.76
CA LEU A 39 -17.40 -8.64 -7.34
C LEU A 39 -16.05 -7.93 -7.18
N ALA A 40 -15.98 -6.64 -7.49
CA ALA A 40 -14.76 -5.84 -7.31
C ALA A 40 -14.31 -5.79 -5.84
N PHE A 41 -15.26 -5.70 -4.89
CA PHE A 41 -14.96 -5.80 -3.46
C PHE A 41 -14.34 -7.15 -3.10
N GLY A 42 -14.89 -8.27 -3.59
CA GLY A 42 -14.35 -9.61 -3.34
C GLY A 42 -12.94 -9.80 -3.92
N VAL A 43 -12.71 -9.29 -5.14
CA VAL A 43 -11.37 -9.29 -5.78
C VAL A 43 -10.39 -8.45 -4.97
N ALA A 44 -10.78 -7.24 -4.57
CA ALA A 44 -9.94 -6.35 -3.77
C ALA A 44 -9.58 -6.92 -2.39
N ALA A 45 -10.43 -7.78 -1.82
CA ALA A 45 -10.18 -8.45 -0.55
C ALA A 45 -9.17 -9.61 -0.63
N SER A 46 -8.83 -10.11 -1.83
CA SER A 46 -8.01 -11.32 -1.96
C SER A 46 -6.63 -11.24 -1.29
N PRO A 47 -5.86 -10.12 -1.35
CA PRO A 47 -4.56 -10.07 -0.69
C PRO A 47 -4.66 -10.20 0.84
N PHE A 48 -5.69 -9.60 1.44
CA PHE A 48 -5.93 -9.64 2.89
C PHE A 48 -6.41 -11.01 3.37
N VAL A 49 -7.27 -11.65 2.57
CA VAL A 49 -7.71 -13.03 2.86
C VAL A 49 -6.53 -13.98 2.74
N THR A 50 -5.68 -13.84 1.71
CA THR A 50 -4.44 -14.61 1.57
C THR A 50 -3.53 -14.43 2.79
N GLY A 51 -3.23 -13.19 3.18
CA GLY A 51 -2.38 -12.92 4.36
C GLY A 51 -2.99 -13.46 5.65
N SER A 52 -4.30 -13.28 5.85
CA SER A 52 -5.01 -13.78 7.05
C SER A 52 -5.04 -15.31 7.11
N LEU A 53 -5.21 -15.98 5.95
CA LEU A 53 -5.14 -17.44 5.86
C LEU A 53 -3.77 -17.96 6.23
N LEU A 54 -2.70 -17.36 5.69
CA LEU A 54 -1.34 -17.78 6.02
C LEU A 54 -1.07 -17.63 7.52
N LEU A 55 -1.39 -16.46 8.10
CA LEU A 55 -1.22 -16.23 9.54
C LEU A 55 -2.08 -17.18 10.39
N GLY A 56 -3.30 -17.47 9.95
CA GLY A 56 -4.17 -18.43 10.63
C GLY A 56 -3.60 -19.85 10.61
N LEU A 57 -3.05 -20.29 9.48
CA LEU A 57 -2.41 -21.60 9.37
C LEU A 57 -1.13 -21.69 10.21
N THR A 58 -0.28 -20.66 10.19
CA THR A 58 0.94 -20.66 11.01
C THR A 58 0.67 -20.49 12.51
N LEU A 59 -0.52 -20.03 12.89
CA LEU A 59 -0.97 -19.98 14.28
C LEU A 59 -1.58 -21.31 14.74
N VAL A 60 -2.47 -21.91 13.95
CA VAL A 60 -3.23 -23.12 14.34
C VAL A 60 -2.43 -24.41 14.10
N ALA A 61 -1.56 -24.42 13.08
CA ALA A 61 -0.75 -25.57 12.70
C ALA A 61 0.71 -25.15 12.42
N PRO A 62 1.46 -24.74 13.46
CA PRO A 62 2.87 -24.35 13.28
C PRO A 62 3.68 -25.51 12.71
N GLY A 63 4.53 -25.24 11.73
CA GLY A 63 5.34 -26.26 11.05
C GLY A 63 4.63 -27.09 9.98
N LEU A 64 3.36 -26.79 9.67
CA LEU A 64 2.62 -27.45 8.59
C LEU A 64 3.42 -27.41 7.27
N PRO A 65 3.42 -28.49 6.45
CA PRO A 65 4.17 -28.50 5.19
C PRO A 65 3.85 -27.31 4.27
N LEU A 66 4.85 -26.82 3.54
CA LEU A 66 4.74 -25.64 2.65
C LEU A 66 3.61 -25.78 1.63
N VAL A 67 3.38 -26.98 1.09
CA VAL A 67 2.32 -27.25 0.11
C VAL A 67 0.93 -26.83 0.60
N TRP A 68 0.63 -27.00 1.90
CA TRP A 68 -0.67 -26.62 2.45
C TRP A 68 -0.83 -25.10 2.53
N HIS A 69 0.25 -24.39 2.89
CA HIS A 69 0.29 -22.93 2.85
C HIS A 69 0.13 -22.42 1.41
N ALA A 70 0.80 -23.07 0.44
CA ALA A 70 0.74 -22.72 -0.98
C ALA A 70 -0.69 -22.85 -1.56
N LEU A 71 -1.34 -23.98 -1.26
CA LEU A 71 -2.65 -24.33 -1.82
C LEU A 71 -3.83 -23.64 -1.11
N ALA A 72 -3.66 -23.17 0.13
CA ALA A 72 -4.75 -22.65 0.94
C ALA A 72 -5.61 -21.56 0.26
N PRO A 73 -5.04 -20.53 -0.41
CA PRO A 73 -5.82 -19.55 -1.15
C PRO A 73 -6.70 -20.19 -2.24
N GLY A 74 -6.13 -21.10 -3.03
CA GLY A 74 -6.84 -21.79 -4.12
C GLY A 74 -7.94 -22.72 -3.60
N VAL A 75 -7.67 -23.47 -2.53
CA VAL A 75 -8.64 -24.38 -1.89
C VAL A 75 -9.81 -23.58 -1.31
N LEU A 76 -9.56 -22.48 -0.59
CA LEU A 76 -10.64 -21.63 -0.10
C LEU A 76 -11.45 -21.05 -1.27
N GLY A 77 -10.77 -20.53 -2.29
CA GLY A 77 -11.42 -19.98 -3.48
C GLY A 77 -12.34 -20.98 -4.16
N LEU A 78 -11.86 -22.21 -4.38
CA LEU A 78 -12.65 -23.29 -4.97
C LEU A 78 -13.84 -23.67 -4.08
N GLY A 79 -13.64 -23.79 -2.76
CA GLY A 79 -14.72 -24.04 -1.80
C GLY A 79 -15.81 -22.96 -1.86
N LEU A 80 -15.42 -21.68 -1.93
CA LEU A 80 -16.36 -20.56 -2.05
C LEU A 80 -17.11 -20.56 -3.39
N LEU A 81 -16.43 -20.91 -4.50
CA LEU A 81 -17.07 -21.08 -5.81
C LEU A 81 -18.12 -22.19 -5.78
N LEU A 82 -17.77 -23.35 -5.22
CA LEU A 82 -18.67 -24.50 -5.09
C LEU A 82 -19.87 -24.19 -4.19
N ALA A 83 -19.65 -23.51 -3.05
CA ALA A 83 -20.72 -23.06 -2.16
C ALA A 83 -21.66 -22.04 -2.84
N SER A 84 -21.12 -21.19 -3.73
CA SER A 84 -21.86 -20.14 -4.42
C SER A 84 -22.48 -20.57 -5.75
N ARG A 85 -22.23 -21.81 -6.22
CA ARG A 85 -22.61 -22.29 -7.56
C ARG A 85 -24.09 -22.11 -7.91
N ARG A 86 -24.97 -22.31 -6.93
CA ARG A 86 -26.44 -22.19 -7.11
C ARG A 86 -26.89 -20.76 -7.38
N ARG A 87 -26.06 -19.75 -7.08
CA ARG A 87 -26.37 -18.32 -7.25
C ARG A 87 -25.61 -17.66 -8.40
N GLY A 88 -24.59 -18.33 -8.95
CA GLY A 88 -23.82 -17.92 -10.13
C GLY A 88 -24.63 -17.53 -11.38
N PRO A 89 -25.78 -18.18 -11.70
CA PRO A 89 -26.58 -17.81 -12.87
C PRO A 89 -27.08 -16.36 -12.86
N SER A 90 -27.20 -15.73 -11.69
CA SER A 90 -27.67 -14.34 -11.58
C SER A 90 -26.67 -13.31 -12.15
N PHE A 91 -25.37 -13.57 -12.03
CA PHE A 91 -24.32 -12.72 -12.58
C PHE A 91 -24.21 -12.89 -14.09
N LEU A 92 -24.20 -14.13 -14.58
CA LEU A 92 -24.22 -14.42 -16.02
C LEU A 92 -25.46 -13.82 -16.70
N ARG A 93 -26.64 -13.82 -16.05
CA ARG A 93 -27.82 -13.09 -16.53
C ARG A 93 -27.59 -11.58 -16.60
N THR A 94 -26.78 -11.01 -15.72
CA THR A 94 -26.46 -9.58 -15.73
C THR A 94 -25.53 -9.24 -16.90
N ILE A 95 -24.50 -10.07 -17.17
CA ILE A 95 -23.63 -9.91 -18.35
C ILE A 95 -24.42 -10.08 -19.65
N ARG A 96 -25.30 -11.09 -19.74
CA ARG A 96 -26.14 -11.32 -20.92
C ARG A 96 -27.13 -10.18 -21.23
N ARG A 97 -27.36 -9.27 -20.28
CA ARG A 97 -28.21 -8.08 -20.45
C ARG A 97 -27.42 -6.84 -20.90
N ILE A 98 -26.10 -6.95 -21.06
CA ILE A 98 -25.30 -5.88 -21.63
C ILE A 98 -25.70 -5.74 -23.11
N ASP A 99 -26.22 -4.57 -23.47
CA ASP A 99 -26.56 -4.26 -24.85
C ASP A 99 -25.26 -4.04 -25.64
N PRO A 100 -24.94 -4.87 -26.65
CA PRO A 100 -23.75 -4.67 -27.48
C PRO A 100 -23.82 -3.38 -28.31
N ARG A 101 -24.98 -2.72 -28.39
CA ARG A 101 -25.14 -1.41 -29.03
C ARG A 101 -24.88 -0.24 -28.09
N ASP A 102 -24.56 -0.48 -26.80
CA ASP A 102 -24.26 0.58 -25.84
C ASP A 102 -22.94 1.28 -26.19
N PRO A 103 -22.94 2.55 -26.61
CA PRO A 103 -21.70 3.27 -26.96
C PRO A 103 -20.78 3.45 -25.74
N VAL A 104 -21.32 3.43 -24.52
CA VAL A 104 -20.51 3.50 -23.29
C VAL A 104 -19.71 2.22 -23.10
N LEU A 105 -20.24 1.06 -23.51
CA LEU A 105 -19.52 -0.20 -23.47
C LEU A 105 -18.30 -0.15 -24.38
N TRP A 106 -18.49 0.21 -25.65
CA TRP A 106 -17.40 0.29 -26.62
C TRP A 106 -16.36 1.34 -26.24
N ALA A 107 -16.79 2.52 -25.77
CA ALA A 107 -15.87 3.53 -25.24
C ALA A 107 -15.10 3.02 -24.02
N SER A 108 -15.71 2.20 -23.17
CA SER A 108 -15.03 1.59 -22.02
C SER A 108 -13.98 0.57 -22.46
N ILE A 109 -14.30 -0.28 -23.44
CA ILE A 109 -13.36 -1.25 -24.03
C ILE A 109 -12.19 -0.52 -24.69
N ALA A 110 -12.48 0.50 -25.50
CA ALA A 110 -11.46 1.31 -26.18
C ALA A 110 -10.57 2.05 -25.17
N ALA A 111 -11.15 2.69 -24.14
CA ALA A 111 -10.40 3.35 -23.08
C ALA A 111 -9.48 2.38 -22.32
N ALA A 112 -9.97 1.16 -22.02
CA ALA A 112 -9.15 0.12 -21.41
C ALA A 112 -8.01 -0.31 -22.35
N ALA A 113 -8.29 -0.52 -23.63
CA ALA A 113 -7.28 -0.90 -24.62
C ALA A 113 -6.18 0.18 -24.76
N ILE A 114 -6.55 1.46 -24.82
CA ILE A 114 -5.62 2.60 -24.89
C ILE A 114 -4.65 2.59 -23.71
N VAL A 115 -5.17 2.41 -22.49
CA VAL A 115 -4.32 2.38 -21.29
C VAL A 115 -3.49 1.10 -21.24
N MET A 116 -4.05 -0.05 -21.59
CA MET A 116 -3.32 -1.32 -21.62
C MET A 116 -2.19 -1.32 -22.65
N ALA A 117 -2.33 -0.63 -23.78
CA ALA A 117 -1.25 -0.47 -24.76
C ALA A 117 -0.01 0.23 -24.16
N VAL A 118 -0.20 1.09 -23.15
CA VAL A 118 0.88 1.77 -22.42
C VAL A 118 1.38 0.90 -21.27
N LEU A 119 0.48 0.28 -20.49
CA LEU A 119 0.82 -0.45 -19.27
C LEU A 119 1.43 -1.84 -19.54
N ALA A 120 0.88 -2.62 -20.47
CA ALA A 120 1.31 -3.99 -20.73
C ALA A 120 2.81 -4.14 -21.03
N PRO A 121 3.43 -3.38 -21.95
CA PRO A 121 4.87 -3.51 -22.21
C PRO A 121 5.72 -3.12 -20.99
N ARG A 122 5.25 -2.16 -20.19
CA ARG A 122 5.95 -1.71 -18.98
C ARG A 122 5.87 -2.74 -17.87
N VAL A 123 4.70 -3.30 -17.63
CA VAL A 123 4.53 -4.43 -16.69
C VAL A 123 5.39 -5.61 -17.14
N GLY A 124 5.46 -5.90 -18.45
CA GLY A 124 6.33 -6.95 -19.00
C GLY A 124 7.81 -6.71 -18.69
N TYR A 125 8.31 -5.50 -18.96
CA TYR A 125 9.68 -5.11 -18.58
C TYR A 125 9.90 -5.25 -17.07
N TYR A 126 8.96 -4.73 -16.26
CA TYR A 126 9.06 -4.77 -14.81
C TYR A 126 8.90 -6.14 -14.22
N LEU A 127 8.37 -7.13 -14.92
CA LEU A 127 8.39 -8.52 -14.47
C LEU A 127 9.74 -9.18 -14.72
N ALA A 128 10.50 -8.73 -15.73
CA ALA A 128 11.77 -9.31 -16.15
C ALA A 128 13.01 -8.82 -15.39
N GLN A 129 12.90 -7.78 -14.57
CA GLN A 129 14.01 -7.25 -13.76
C GLN A 129 14.23 -8.03 -12.44
N PRO A 130 15.21 -7.68 -11.60
CA PRO A 130 15.25 -8.04 -10.18
C PRO A 130 14.63 -6.94 -9.30
N ILE A 131 14.09 -7.28 -8.13
CA ILE A 131 13.51 -6.35 -7.16
C ILE A 131 14.63 -5.48 -6.59
N GLY A 132 14.43 -4.16 -6.62
CA GLY A 132 15.52 -3.18 -6.40
C GLY A 132 15.20 -2.09 -5.41
N ASN A 133 14.27 -2.32 -4.49
CA ASN A 133 13.85 -1.34 -3.50
C ASN A 133 14.12 -1.91 -2.10
N SER A 134 14.76 -1.12 -1.25
CA SER A 134 15.16 -1.52 0.10
C SER A 134 13.98 -2.00 0.96
N ASP A 135 12.85 -1.28 0.93
CA ASP A 135 11.67 -1.63 1.73
C ASP A 135 11.05 -2.94 1.23
N ALA A 136 10.93 -3.13 -0.09
CA ALA A 136 10.44 -4.38 -0.66
C ALA A 136 11.32 -5.57 -0.29
N LEU A 137 12.65 -5.41 -0.40
CA LEU A 137 13.61 -6.46 -0.04
C LEU A 137 13.57 -6.76 1.45
N GLN A 138 13.39 -5.76 2.32
CA GLN A 138 13.17 -6.00 3.74
C GLN A 138 11.88 -6.79 4.00
N TYR A 139 10.77 -6.43 3.34
CA TYR A 139 9.51 -7.17 3.48
C TYR A 139 9.63 -8.61 3.00
N LEU A 140 10.43 -8.85 1.96
CA LEU A 140 10.70 -10.19 1.47
C LEU A 140 11.62 -10.97 2.40
N ALA A 141 12.63 -10.34 3.01
CA ALA A 141 13.46 -10.98 4.03
C ALA A 141 12.64 -11.37 5.28
N GLN A 142 11.69 -10.53 5.70
CA GLN A 142 10.75 -10.88 6.77
C GLN A 142 9.78 -11.99 6.37
N ALA A 143 9.34 -11.99 5.11
CA ALA A 143 8.47 -13.02 4.58
C ALA A 143 9.20 -14.37 4.51
N ASP A 144 10.44 -14.39 4.01
CA ASP A 144 11.33 -15.55 3.97
C ASP A 144 11.59 -16.12 5.38
N HIS A 145 11.84 -15.25 6.35
CA HIS A 145 11.94 -15.67 7.76
C HIS A 145 10.65 -16.33 8.28
N LEU A 146 9.47 -15.81 7.92
CA LEU A 146 8.20 -16.45 8.27
C LEU A 146 8.02 -17.80 7.56
N VAL A 147 8.44 -17.91 6.30
CA VAL A 147 8.33 -19.14 5.51
C VAL A 147 9.27 -20.24 6.02
N SER A 148 10.49 -19.91 6.43
CA SER A 148 11.44 -20.87 7.01
C SER A 148 10.95 -21.44 8.34
N HIS A 149 10.36 -20.60 9.20
CA HIS A 149 9.90 -21.01 10.54
C HIS A 149 8.48 -21.58 10.57
N ARG A 150 7.61 -21.14 9.65
CA ARG A 150 6.21 -21.59 9.53
C ARG A 150 5.43 -21.47 10.84
N SER A 151 5.68 -20.40 11.59
CA SER A 151 5.10 -20.14 12.90
C SER A 151 4.73 -18.67 13.07
N PHE A 152 3.50 -18.40 13.51
CA PHE A 152 3.04 -17.05 13.80
C PHE A 152 3.90 -16.35 14.87
N PHE A 153 4.43 -17.13 15.82
CA PHE A 153 5.23 -16.62 16.94
C PHE A 153 6.65 -16.22 16.53
N MET A 154 7.09 -16.59 15.32
CA MET A 154 8.41 -16.26 14.78
C MET A 154 8.39 -15.07 13.82
N ILE A 155 7.27 -14.33 13.73
CA ILE A 155 7.24 -13.10 12.93
C ILE A 155 8.19 -12.08 13.57
N ALA A 156 9.15 -11.58 12.78
CA ALA A 156 10.01 -10.46 13.16
C ALA A 156 9.14 -9.22 13.36
N GLY A 157 8.63 -9.04 14.58
CA GLY A 157 7.71 -7.97 14.93
C GLY A 157 8.41 -6.63 15.05
N ILE A 158 7.88 -5.77 15.91
CA ILE A 158 8.37 -4.39 16.11
C ILE A 158 9.80 -4.35 16.66
N GLU A 159 10.22 -5.41 17.36
CA GLU A 159 11.57 -5.52 17.92
C GLU A 159 12.61 -6.02 16.91
N GLY A 160 12.21 -6.55 15.74
CA GLY A 160 13.12 -7.21 14.81
C GLY A 160 13.65 -8.54 15.35
N LEU A 161 14.78 -9.01 14.83
CA LEU A 161 15.47 -10.21 15.33
C LEU A 161 16.62 -9.85 16.28
N ALA A 162 16.78 -10.67 17.32
CA ALA A 162 17.81 -10.49 18.35
C ALA A 162 19.24 -10.52 17.79
N ASP A 163 19.43 -11.22 16.68
CA ASP A 163 20.72 -11.34 15.98
C ASP A 163 21.00 -10.18 15.02
N ALA A 164 20.11 -9.18 14.95
CA ALA A 164 20.16 -7.98 14.10
C ALA A 164 20.05 -8.21 12.59
N THR A 165 19.69 -9.41 12.12
CA THR A 165 19.58 -9.69 10.67
C THR A 165 18.35 -9.06 10.03
N LEU A 166 17.27 -8.89 10.81
CA LEU A 166 16.08 -8.15 10.44
C LEU A 166 15.83 -7.00 11.41
N ARG A 167 15.68 -5.78 10.87
CA ARG A 167 15.19 -4.63 11.65
C ARG A 167 13.72 -4.82 12.02
N GLY A 168 13.28 -4.11 13.06
CA GLY A 168 11.88 -4.09 13.45
C GLY A 168 10.98 -3.52 12.35
N ASP A 169 9.72 -3.97 12.31
CA ASP A 169 8.67 -3.38 11.48
C ASP A 169 7.48 -2.93 12.35
N ALA A 170 7.14 -1.64 12.31
CA ALA A 170 5.99 -1.07 13.01
C ALA A 170 4.65 -1.43 12.36
N HIS A 171 4.68 -1.98 11.15
CA HIS A 171 3.49 -2.33 10.41
C HIS A 171 2.90 -3.68 10.86
N GLY A 172 1.65 -3.92 10.48
CA GLY A 172 1.00 -5.19 10.77
C GLY A 172 1.55 -6.33 9.90
N PRO A 173 1.54 -7.59 10.39
CA PRO A 173 2.05 -8.75 9.67
C PRO A 173 1.30 -9.12 8.38
N LEU A 174 0.14 -8.54 8.08
CA LEU A 174 -0.66 -8.96 6.92
C LEU A 174 0.08 -8.80 5.58
N TRP A 175 0.87 -7.74 5.41
CA TRP A 175 1.66 -7.55 4.19
C TRP A 175 2.77 -8.59 4.06
N ILE A 176 3.48 -8.86 5.16
CA ILE A 176 4.54 -9.88 5.22
C ILE A 176 3.95 -11.26 4.93
N ALA A 177 2.80 -11.58 5.52
CA ALA A 177 2.09 -12.83 5.27
C ALA A 177 1.61 -12.97 3.82
N TYR A 178 1.15 -11.88 3.20
CA TYR A 178 0.77 -11.90 1.79
C TYR A 178 1.98 -12.18 0.88
N ASN A 179 3.14 -11.55 1.15
CA ASN A 179 4.37 -11.81 0.41
C ASN A 179 4.93 -13.21 0.68
N ALA A 180 4.84 -13.70 1.91
CA ALA A 180 5.21 -15.06 2.28
C ALA A 180 4.38 -16.09 1.51
N ALA A 181 3.08 -15.85 1.31
CA ALA A 181 2.26 -16.72 0.47
C ALA A 181 2.74 -16.77 -1.00
N ALA A 182 3.42 -15.74 -1.50
CA ALA A 182 4.06 -15.77 -2.81
C ALA A 182 5.39 -16.53 -2.80
N LEU A 183 6.23 -16.32 -1.77
CA LEU A 183 7.52 -17.03 -1.61
C LEU A 183 7.34 -18.53 -1.38
N VAL A 184 6.31 -18.96 -0.66
CA VAL A 184 5.99 -20.38 -0.45
C VAL A 184 5.85 -21.13 -1.78
N TRP A 185 5.30 -20.48 -2.82
CA TRP A 185 5.21 -21.10 -4.16
C TRP A 185 6.58 -21.25 -4.81
N SER A 186 7.47 -20.25 -4.66
CA SER A 186 8.84 -20.31 -5.15
C SER A 186 9.60 -21.47 -4.49
N GLU A 187 9.55 -21.58 -3.16
CA GLU A 187 10.20 -22.68 -2.43
C GLU A 187 9.60 -24.05 -2.77
N PHE A 188 8.27 -24.15 -2.82
CA PHE A 188 7.60 -25.41 -3.13
C PHE A 188 7.93 -25.93 -4.54
N ALA A 189 8.09 -25.03 -5.51
CA ALA A 189 8.48 -25.40 -6.88
C ALA A 189 9.97 -25.77 -7.01
N GLY A 190 10.74 -25.72 -5.91
CA GLY A 190 12.19 -25.93 -5.93
C GLY A 190 12.94 -24.84 -6.69
N SER A 191 12.35 -23.66 -6.86
CA SER A 191 13.07 -22.51 -7.39
C SER A 191 13.97 -21.95 -6.29
N ASP A 192 15.12 -21.40 -6.69
CA ASP A 192 16.01 -20.68 -5.79
C ASP A 192 15.18 -19.68 -4.96
N PRO A 193 15.36 -19.56 -3.63
CA PRO A 193 14.74 -18.50 -2.82
C PRO A 193 14.87 -17.09 -3.44
N GLY A 194 15.90 -16.87 -4.28
CA GLY A 194 16.07 -15.68 -5.12
C GLY A 194 15.09 -15.52 -6.30
N ALA A 195 14.18 -16.47 -6.57
CA ALA A 195 13.20 -16.46 -7.65
C ALA A 195 12.06 -15.47 -7.35
N GLN A 196 12.18 -14.28 -7.95
CA GLN A 196 11.36 -13.11 -7.62
C GLN A 196 10.06 -12.97 -8.42
N ALA A 197 9.76 -13.89 -9.34
CA ALA A 197 8.61 -13.73 -10.24
C ALA A 197 7.27 -13.77 -9.49
N ALA A 198 7.08 -14.71 -8.55
CA ALA A 198 5.87 -14.78 -7.73
C ALA A 198 5.68 -13.54 -6.83
N PRO A 199 6.68 -13.08 -6.05
CA PRO A 199 6.59 -11.81 -5.31
C PRO A 199 6.28 -10.58 -6.17
N ARG A 200 6.90 -10.46 -7.36
CA ARG A 200 6.62 -9.36 -8.30
C ARG A 200 5.18 -9.37 -8.79
N LEU A 201 4.65 -10.55 -9.09
CA LEU A 201 3.24 -10.71 -9.41
C LEU A 201 2.37 -10.37 -8.21
N ALA A 202 2.78 -10.70 -6.98
CA ALA A 202 2.05 -10.33 -5.77
C ALA A 202 1.94 -8.79 -5.62
N PHE A 203 3.02 -8.05 -5.90
CA PHE A 203 3.01 -6.59 -5.93
C PHE A 203 2.05 -6.03 -7.00
N LEU A 204 2.09 -6.57 -8.22
CA LEU A 204 1.15 -6.20 -9.30
C LEU A 204 -0.31 -6.52 -8.94
N LEU A 205 -0.57 -7.68 -8.36
CA LEU A 205 -1.91 -8.08 -7.92
C LEU A 205 -2.44 -7.16 -6.82
N SER A 206 -1.57 -6.64 -5.94
CA SER A 206 -1.97 -5.64 -4.94
C SER A 206 -2.45 -4.33 -5.58
N MET A 207 -1.85 -3.93 -6.71
CA MET A 207 -2.29 -2.78 -7.49
C MET A 207 -3.65 -3.04 -8.16
N LEU A 208 -3.84 -4.21 -8.76
CA LEU A 208 -5.15 -4.59 -9.31
C LEU A 208 -6.23 -4.65 -8.23
N ALA A 209 -5.89 -5.14 -7.03
CA ALA A 209 -6.78 -5.13 -5.88
C ALA A 209 -7.15 -3.69 -5.46
N CYS A 210 -6.19 -2.75 -5.47
CA CYS A 210 -6.44 -1.33 -5.20
C CYS A 210 -7.42 -0.71 -6.21
N LEU A 211 -7.21 -0.97 -7.51
CA LEU A 211 -8.12 -0.51 -8.57
C LEU A 211 -9.52 -1.12 -8.41
N ALA A 212 -9.62 -2.41 -8.08
CA ALA A 212 -10.88 -3.08 -7.78
C ALA A 212 -11.57 -2.48 -6.54
N GLY A 213 -10.80 -2.08 -5.52
CA GLY A 213 -11.30 -1.34 -4.37
C GLY A 213 -11.92 0.01 -4.78
N GLY A 214 -11.26 0.75 -5.66
CA GLY A 214 -11.79 1.98 -6.25
C GLY A 214 -13.09 1.76 -7.02
N VAL A 215 -13.18 0.69 -7.82
CA VAL A 215 -14.41 0.29 -8.51
C VAL A 215 -15.54 -0.04 -7.51
N ALA A 216 -15.22 -0.72 -6.41
CA ALA A 216 -16.18 -1.03 -5.36
C ALA A 216 -16.76 0.25 -4.73
N VAL A 217 -15.90 1.24 -4.39
CA VAL A 217 -16.33 2.55 -3.88
C VAL A 217 -17.22 3.27 -4.91
N ALA A 218 -16.76 3.38 -6.16
CA ALA A 218 -17.47 4.04 -7.26
C ALA A 218 -18.87 3.44 -7.51
N SER A 219 -18.99 2.11 -7.36
CA SER A 219 -20.24 1.41 -7.61
C SER A 219 -21.39 1.84 -6.69
N ALA A 220 -21.08 2.35 -5.50
CA ALA A 220 -22.08 2.85 -4.56
C ALA A 220 -22.87 4.05 -5.12
N ALA A 221 -22.26 4.86 -6.00
CA ALA A 221 -22.92 6.00 -6.64
C ALA A 221 -23.95 5.59 -7.68
N ARG A 222 -23.82 4.38 -8.24
CA ARG A 222 -24.66 3.85 -9.34
C ARG A 222 -24.68 4.75 -10.58
N MET A 223 -23.55 5.41 -10.86
CA MET A 223 -23.36 6.27 -12.02
C MET A 223 -22.63 5.52 -13.13
N ARG A 224 -23.09 5.65 -14.38
CA ARG A 224 -22.45 5.01 -15.54
C ARG A 224 -21.08 5.65 -15.78
N GLY A 225 -20.10 4.84 -16.18
CA GLY A 225 -18.73 5.29 -16.48
C GLY A 225 -17.87 5.67 -15.27
N LEU A 226 -18.46 5.92 -14.09
CA LEU A 226 -17.71 6.36 -12.91
C LEU A 226 -16.63 5.37 -12.48
N ALA A 227 -16.93 4.07 -12.47
CA ALA A 227 -15.97 3.04 -12.10
C ALA A 227 -14.72 3.08 -12.99
N LEU A 228 -14.89 3.25 -14.30
CA LEU A 228 -13.78 3.35 -15.23
C LEU A 228 -13.01 4.68 -15.05
N LEU A 229 -13.71 5.80 -14.87
CA LEU A 229 -13.07 7.09 -14.58
C LEU A 229 -12.21 7.02 -13.31
N VAL A 230 -12.68 6.34 -12.27
CA VAL A 230 -11.90 6.12 -11.04
C VAL A 230 -10.64 5.31 -11.34
N VAL A 231 -10.73 4.22 -12.12
CA VAL A 231 -9.54 3.43 -12.51
C VAL A 231 -8.56 4.29 -13.29
N LEU A 232 -9.02 5.03 -14.30
CA LEU A 232 -8.18 5.92 -15.11
C LEU A 232 -7.49 6.99 -14.26
N LEU A 233 -8.24 7.64 -13.36
CA LEU A 233 -7.71 8.72 -12.52
C LEU A 233 -6.80 8.22 -11.39
N ILE A 234 -7.01 7.01 -10.86
CA ILE A 234 -6.08 6.41 -9.91
C ILE A 234 -4.76 6.04 -10.61
N LEU A 235 -4.82 5.48 -11.82
CA LEU A 235 -3.62 5.07 -12.57
C LEU A 235 -2.66 6.23 -12.86
N VAL A 236 -3.19 7.44 -13.09
CA VAL A 236 -2.36 8.63 -13.38
C VAL A 236 -1.78 9.32 -12.15
N VAL A 237 -2.14 8.86 -10.94
CA VAL A 237 -1.54 9.38 -9.71
C VAL A 237 -0.03 9.12 -9.77
N PRO A 238 0.81 10.15 -9.64
CA PRO A 238 2.24 10.09 -9.99
C PRO A 238 3.05 9.02 -9.28
N GLN A 239 2.62 8.61 -8.08
CA GLN A 239 3.35 7.71 -7.20
C GLN A 239 3.02 6.24 -7.46
N PHE A 240 1.90 5.93 -8.14
CA PHE A 240 1.53 4.55 -8.47
C PHE A 240 2.52 3.76 -9.32
N PRO A 241 3.25 4.36 -10.31
CA PRO A 241 4.38 3.64 -10.93
C PRO A 241 5.37 3.13 -9.89
N GLY A 242 5.75 4.00 -8.94
CA GLY A 242 6.70 3.67 -7.88
C GLY A 242 6.27 2.47 -7.06
N VAL A 243 4.97 2.31 -6.80
CA VAL A 243 4.44 1.18 -6.02
C VAL A 243 4.67 -0.15 -6.73
N VAL A 244 4.44 -0.22 -8.04
CA VAL A 244 4.63 -1.44 -8.82
C VAL A 244 6.11 -1.77 -9.00
N ILE A 245 6.91 -0.75 -9.33
CA ILE A 245 8.34 -0.88 -9.62
C ILE A 245 9.13 -1.17 -8.34
N GLY A 246 8.80 -0.43 -7.29
CA GLY A 246 9.43 -0.48 -5.98
C GLY A 246 8.90 -1.58 -5.07
N GLY A 247 7.83 -2.29 -5.44
CA GLY A 247 7.26 -3.32 -4.57
C GLY A 247 6.75 -2.78 -3.23
N ASP A 248 6.28 -1.54 -3.22
CA ASP A 248 5.85 -0.88 -1.99
C ASP A 248 4.50 -1.43 -1.51
N ARG A 249 4.30 -1.46 -0.19
CA ARG A 249 3.03 -1.86 0.44
C ARG A 249 1.88 -0.86 0.24
N ASP A 250 2.12 0.24 -0.47
CA ASP A 250 1.19 1.37 -0.57
C ASP A 250 -0.13 1.00 -1.26
N ALA A 251 -0.10 0.25 -2.36
CA ALA A 251 -1.33 -0.25 -2.99
C ALA A 251 -2.09 -1.19 -2.06
N PHE A 252 -1.38 -2.06 -1.33
CA PHE A 252 -1.98 -2.94 -0.34
C PHE A 252 -2.72 -2.14 0.74
N ARG A 253 -2.05 -1.20 1.43
CA ARG A 253 -2.72 -0.41 2.49
C ARG A 253 -3.90 0.42 1.96
N LEU A 254 -3.78 1.02 0.76
CA LEU A 254 -4.88 1.79 0.18
C LEU A 254 -6.07 0.90 -0.19
N THR A 255 -5.83 -0.34 -0.60
CA THR A 255 -6.90 -1.31 -0.86
C THR A 255 -7.75 -1.53 0.39
N ALA A 256 -7.15 -1.66 1.58
CA ALA A 256 -7.91 -1.81 2.83
C ALA A 256 -8.80 -0.60 3.11
N LEU A 257 -8.27 0.61 2.92
CA LEU A 257 -9.02 1.86 3.11
C LEU A 257 -10.17 1.97 2.10
N LEU A 258 -9.94 1.59 0.84
CA LEU A 258 -10.96 1.60 -0.21
C LEU A 258 -12.05 0.55 0.05
N LEU A 259 -11.70 -0.64 0.56
CA LEU A 259 -12.67 -1.64 1.01
C LEU A 259 -13.53 -1.09 2.15
N LEU A 260 -12.92 -0.44 3.15
CA LEU A 260 -13.64 0.23 4.23
C LEU A 260 -14.57 1.32 3.69
N CYS A 261 -14.07 2.20 2.82
CA CYS A 261 -14.88 3.22 2.16
C CYS A 261 -16.02 2.63 1.34
N ALA A 262 -15.79 1.54 0.60
CA ALA A 262 -16.81 0.88 -0.21
C ALA A 262 -17.91 0.31 0.68
N PHE A 263 -17.54 -0.31 1.79
CA PHE A 263 -18.48 -0.78 2.80
C PHE A 263 -19.30 0.39 3.38
N LEU A 264 -18.66 1.44 3.89
CA LEU A 264 -19.33 2.61 4.47
C LEU A 264 -20.24 3.33 3.45
N ALA A 265 -19.78 3.50 2.22
CA ALA A 265 -20.56 4.06 1.11
C ALA A 265 -21.78 3.18 0.77
N ALA A 266 -21.62 1.86 0.74
CA ALA A 266 -22.73 0.94 0.53
C ALA A 266 -23.77 1.07 1.65
N GLN A 267 -23.33 1.09 2.90
CA GLN A 267 -24.21 1.23 4.06
C GLN A 267 -24.97 2.57 4.00
N ALA A 268 -24.29 3.67 3.68
CA ALA A 268 -24.91 4.98 3.49
C ALA A 268 -25.96 5.01 2.38
N ALA A 269 -25.68 4.37 1.23
CA ALA A 269 -26.60 4.32 0.08
C ALA A 269 -27.83 3.44 0.33
N SER A 270 -27.79 2.56 1.33
CA SER A 270 -28.81 1.52 1.53
C SER A 270 -29.93 1.94 2.49
N ARG A 271 -31.16 1.62 2.10
CA ARG A 271 -32.37 1.81 2.92
C ARG A 271 -32.71 0.62 3.82
N LEU A 272 -31.80 -0.34 3.95
CA LEU A 272 -32.03 -1.49 4.82
C LEU A 272 -32.19 -0.97 6.26
N ARG A 273 -33.41 -1.06 6.78
CA ARG A 273 -33.76 -0.59 8.14
C ARG A 273 -33.07 -1.41 9.22
N ARG A 274 -32.78 -2.69 8.94
CA ARG A 274 -32.08 -3.59 9.85
C ARG A 274 -30.67 -3.83 9.32
N PHE A 275 -29.67 -3.49 10.12
CA PHE A 275 -28.31 -3.96 9.93
C PHE A 275 -28.21 -5.34 10.63
N GLY A 276 -27.51 -6.28 10.01
CA GLY A 276 -27.29 -7.61 10.60
C GLY A 276 -25.97 -7.65 11.35
N PHE A 277 -25.83 -8.58 12.29
CA PHE A 277 -24.57 -8.91 12.97
C PHE A 277 -23.41 -9.11 11.98
N ALA A 278 -23.66 -9.77 10.84
CA ALA A 278 -22.68 -9.95 9.78
C ALA A 278 -22.09 -8.63 9.23
N ALA A 279 -22.88 -7.55 9.18
CA ALA A 279 -22.37 -6.24 8.72
C ALA A 279 -21.47 -5.59 9.78
N ALA A 280 -21.80 -5.74 11.05
CA ALA A 280 -20.91 -5.31 12.14
C ALA A 280 -19.59 -6.11 12.11
N LEU A 281 -19.67 -7.44 11.96
CA LEU A 281 -18.48 -8.29 11.84
C LEU A 281 -17.61 -7.89 10.64
N LEU A 282 -18.21 -7.66 9.47
CA LEU A 282 -17.46 -7.18 8.30
C LEU A 282 -16.82 -5.81 8.57
N GLY A 283 -17.54 -4.90 9.23
CA GLY A 283 -16.98 -3.60 9.66
C GLY A 283 -15.76 -3.76 10.56
N ALA A 284 -15.81 -4.69 11.53
CA ALA A 284 -14.67 -4.99 12.40
C ALA A 284 -13.49 -5.60 11.61
N VAL A 285 -13.74 -6.57 10.73
CA VAL A 285 -12.68 -7.15 9.89
C VAL A 285 -11.99 -6.07 9.02
N LEU A 286 -12.77 -5.19 8.40
CA LEU A 286 -12.22 -4.10 7.57
C LEU A 286 -11.45 -3.06 8.42
N GLY A 287 -11.92 -2.75 9.62
CA GLY A 287 -11.18 -1.91 10.57
C GLY A 287 -9.84 -2.51 10.95
N ALA A 288 -9.81 -3.82 11.23
CA ALA A 288 -8.58 -4.55 11.56
C ALA A 288 -7.61 -4.59 10.36
N TRP A 289 -8.08 -4.94 9.16
CA TRP A 289 -7.26 -4.96 7.94
C TRP A 289 -6.69 -3.58 7.59
N ALA A 290 -7.48 -2.52 7.73
CA ALA A 290 -7.02 -1.16 7.48
C ALA A 290 -5.88 -0.77 8.43
N MET A 291 -5.98 -1.11 9.72
CA MET A 291 -4.91 -0.84 10.69
C MET A 291 -3.66 -1.69 10.43
N GLN A 292 -3.85 -2.96 10.10
CA GLN A 292 -2.76 -3.91 9.82
C GLN A 292 -1.98 -3.58 8.54
N GLY A 293 -2.60 -2.89 7.57
CA GLY A 293 -1.92 -2.50 6.34
C GLY A 293 -0.75 -1.53 6.57
N HIS A 294 -0.89 -0.55 7.48
CA HIS A 294 0.13 0.48 7.70
C HIS A 294 -0.12 1.29 9.00
N ALA A 295 0.95 1.73 9.67
CA ALA A 295 0.85 2.52 10.91
C ALA A 295 0.12 3.87 10.74
N LEU A 296 0.29 4.54 9.59
CA LEU A 296 -0.47 5.75 9.21
C LEU A 296 -1.99 5.59 9.37
N SER A 297 -2.53 4.37 9.27
CA SER A 297 -3.95 4.08 9.49
C SER A 297 -4.45 4.45 10.90
N LEU A 298 -3.56 4.62 11.88
CA LEU A 298 -3.89 5.23 13.18
C LEU A 298 -4.60 6.57 13.04
N VAL A 299 -4.29 7.33 11.99
CA VAL A 299 -4.95 8.60 11.68
C VAL A 299 -5.98 8.45 10.56
N LEU A 300 -5.65 7.70 9.49
CA LEU A 300 -6.52 7.61 8.31
C LEU A 300 -7.89 6.99 8.62
N VAL A 301 -7.92 5.92 9.42
CA VAL A 301 -9.16 5.21 9.74
C VAL A 301 -10.09 6.08 10.59
N PRO A 302 -9.65 6.69 11.71
CA PRO A 302 -10.48 7.64 12.44
C PRO A 302 -11.00 8.78 11.57
N VAL A 303 -10.17 9.38 10.72
CA VAL A 303 -10.60 10.44 9.80
C VAL A 303 -11.71 9.96 8.88
N ILE A 304 -11.53 8.83 8.19
CA ILE A 304 -12.53 8.27 7.26
C ILE A 304 -13.85 7.95 7.97
N VAL A 305 -13.77 7.29 9.14
CA VAL A 305 -14.94 6.82 9.89
C VAL A 305 -15.66 7.97 10.58
N ALA A 306 -14.94 8.92 11.17
CA ALA A 306 -15.53 10.11 11.81
C ALA A 306 -16.22 11.00 10.77
N SER A 307 -15.56 11.27 9.64
CA SER A 307 -16.15 11.99 8.51
C SER A 307 -17.44 11.35 8.01
N TRP A 308 -17.44 10.02 7.84
CA TRP A 308 -18.65 9.28 7.46
C TRP A 308 -19.74 9.37 8.54
N THR A 309 -19.38 9.15 9.80
CA THR A 309 -20.29 9.17 10.95
C THR A 309 -20.99 10.53 11.05
N LEU A 310 -20.21 11.62 11.06
CA LEU A 310 -20.72 12.99 11.13
C LEU A 310 -21.63 13.30 9.93
N PHE A 311 -21.20 12.94 8.71
CA PHE A 311 -22.00 13.16 7.51
C PHE A 311 -23.35 12.43 7.60
N MET A 312 -23.37 11.18 8.07
CA MET A 312 -24.61 10.40 8.22
C MET A 312 -25.52 10.93 9.33
N LEU A 313 -24.96 11.41 10.44
CA LEU A 313 -25.71 12.02 11.55
C LEU A 313 -26.35 13.35 11.13
N VAL A 314 -25.59 14.23 10.44
CA VAL A 314 -26.07 15.53 9.96
C VAL A 314 -27.20 15.36 8.94
N ARG A 315 -27.09 14.39 8.02
CA ARG A 315 -28.17 14.16 7.03
C ARG A 315 -29.39 13.46 7.60
N GLY A 316 -29.27 12.79 8.75
CA GLY A 316 -30.35 12.01 9.38
C GLY A 316 -30.88 10.87 8.52
N GLU A 317 -30.10 10.40 7.54
CA GLU A 317 -30.55 9.41 6.54
C GLU A 317 -30.34 7.95 6.99
N ALA A 318 -29.31 7.70 7.80
CA ALA A 318 -29.15 6.44 8.52
C ALA A 318 -29.70 6.59 9.93
N GLY A 319 -30.43 5.59 10.42
CA GLY A 319 -30.85 5.58 11.82
C GLY A 319 -29.63 5.72 12.73
N ARG A 320 -29.68 6.67 13.70
CA ARG A 320 -28.55 7.01 14.58
C ARG A 320 -27.90 5.77 15.20
N VAL A 321 -28.73 4.84 15.68
CA VAL A 321 -28.27 3.56 16.27
C VAL A 321 -27.43 2.75 15.29
N ARG A 322 -27.88 2.62 14.03
CA ARG A 322 -27.13 1.89 13.00
C ARG A 322 -25.77 2.52 12.75
N THR A 323 -25.74 3.84 12.62
CA THR A 323 -24.47 4.58 12.41
C THR A 323 -23.53 4.30 13.58
N MET A 324 -24.00 4.46 14.82
CA MET A 324 -23.17 4.24 16.02
C MET A 324 -22.67 2.79 16.13
N VAL A 325 -23.51 1.80 15.85
CA VAL A 325 -23.08 0.39 15.92
C VAL A 325 -22.04 0.06 14.85
N LEU A 326 -22.23 0.53 13.61
CA LEU A 326 -21.23 0.30 12.56
C LEU A 326 -19.91 1.03 12.86
N THR A 327 -19.98 2.26 13.35
CA THR A 327 -18.81 3.02 13.81
C THR A 327 -18.10 2.27 14.94
N SER A 328 -18.84 1.77 15.93
CA SER A 328 -18.27 1.01 17.05
C SER A 328 -17.67 -0.31 16.60
N ALA A 329 -18.27 -1.01 15.64
CA ALA A 329 -17.74 -2.25 15.10
C ALA A 329 -16.43 -2.03 14.33
N VAL A 330 -16.37 -0.98 13.50
CA VAL A 330 -15.12 -0.60 12.83
C VAL A 330 -14.06 -0.18 13.84
N ALA A 331 -14.42 0.59 14.87
CA ALA A 331 -13.50 1.00 15.93
C ALA A 331 -12.96 -0.20 16.72
N PHE A 332 -13.82 -1.16 17.07
CA PHE A 332 -13.42 -2.40 17.74
C PHE A 332 -12.41 -3.18 16.89
N GLY A 333 -12.71 -3.38 15.61
CA GLY A 333 -11.79 -4.02 14.67
C GLY A 333 -10.47 -3.28 14.51
N PHE A 334 -10.52 -1.95 14.40
CA PHE A 334 -9.35 -1.09 14.37
C PHE A 334 -8.48 -1.25 15.61
N CYS A 335 -9.07 -1.26 16.82
CA CYS A 335 -8.34 -1.48 18.06
C CYS A 335 -7.70 -2.88 18.12
N LEU A 336 -8.40 -3.92 17.68
CA LEU A 336 -7.83 -5.27 17.55
C LEU A 336 -6.64 -5.28 16.58
N GLY A 337 -6.78 -4.64 15.43
CA GLY A 337 -5.71 -4.49 14.46
C GLY A 337 -4.55 -3.61 14.95
N ALA A 338 -4.77 -2.73 15.94
CA ALA A 338 -3.76 -1.85 16.51
C ALA A 338 -3.05 -2.46 17.74
N LEU A 339 -3.42 -3.67 18.16
CA LEU A 339 -2.91 -4.28 19.39
C LEU A 339 -1.38 -4.38 19.39
N HIS A 340 -0.75 -4.69 18.24
CA HIS A 340 0.71 -4.75 18.14
C HIS A 340 1.37 -3.39 18.40
N VAL A 341 0.78 -2.30 17.90
CA VAL A 341 1.24 -0.92 18.18
C VAL A 341 1.08 -0.57 19.66
N GLY A 342 -0.07 -0.93 20.26
CA GLY A 342 -0.32 -0.70 21.68
C GLY A 342 0.67 -1.43 22.58
N ILE A 343 0.98 -2.70 22.24
CA ILE A 343 2.00 -3.50 22.94
C ILE A 343 3.39 -2.87 22.79
N ALA A 344 3.77 -2.40 21.60
CA ALA A 344 5.05 -1.71 21.42
C ALA A 344 5.13 -0.42 22.23
N TYR A 345 4.09 0.40 22.21
CA TYR A 345 4.06 1.61 23.03
C TYR A 345 4.18 1.29 24.52
N TYR A 346 3.48 0.27 25.01
CA TYR A 346 3.61 -0.16 26.41
C TYR A 346 5.03 -0.63 26.74
N ARG A 347 5.68 -1.38 25.85
CA ARG A 347 7.02 -1.94 26.09
C ARG A 347 8.15 -0.92 25.97
N THR A 348 8.02 0.05 25.06
CA THR A 348 9.15 0.91 24.67
C THR A 348 8.87 2.40 24.79
N GLY A 349 7.64 2.79 25.17
CA GLY A 349 7.21 4.19 25.16
C GLY A 349 7.02 4.76 23.76
N SER A 350 7.04 3.94 22.69
CA SER A 350 6.85 4.45 21.33
C SER A 350 5.97 3.59 20.42
N LEU A 351 5.11 4.28 19.66
CA LEU A 351 4.19 3.68 18.68
C LEU A 351 4.91 2.98 17.52
N SER A 352 6.14 3.37 17.21
CA SER A 352 6.98 2.68 16.22
C SER A 352 7.97 1.70 16.86
N GLY A 353 7.96 1.51 18.18
CA GLY A 353 9.02 0.78 18.88
C GLY A 353 10.39 1.47 18.81
N ASP A 354 11.38 0.89 19.47
CA ASP A 354 12.75 1.45 19.55
C ASP A 354 13.64 1.06 18.35
N ASN A 355 13.14 0.20 17.44
CA ASN A 355 13.94 -0.46 16.41
C ASN A 355 13.44 -0.23 14.96
N VAL A 356 12.47 0.65 14.75
CA VAL A 356 11.90 0.89 13.41
C VAL A 356 12.44 2.17 12.77
N ASP A 357 12.93 3.11 13.57
CA ASP A 357 13.40 4.41 13.10
C ASP A 357 14.89 4.58 13.37
N SER A 358 15.67 4.69 12.30
CA SER A 358 17.12 4.97 12.35
C SER A 358 17.43 6.21 13.20
N ALA A 359 16.52 7.21 13.23
CA ALA A 359 16.67 8.41 14.05
C ALA A 359 16.75 8.08 15.55
N LYS A 360 16.00 7.08 16.02
CA LYS A 360 16.03 6.67 17.43
C LYS A 360 17.24 5.85 17.79
N VAL A 361 17.70 5.00 16.88
CA VAL A 361 18.95 4.25 17.08
C VAL A 361 20.12 5.24 17.20
N MET A 362 20.12 6.28 16.38
CA MET A 362 21.13 7.35 16.40
C MET A 362 20.94 8.37 17.53
N ALA A 363 19.78 8.43 18.18
CA ALA A 363 19.49 9.46 19.17
C ALA A 363 20.56 9.50 20.28
N GLY A 364 21.12 10.69 20.51
CA GLY A 364 22.22 10.93 21.46
C GLY A 364 23.63 10.64 20.92
N THR A 365 23.79 10.33 19.63
CA THR A 365 25.09 10.05 18.99
C THR A 365 25.50 11.15 18.02
N VAL A 366 26.78 11.15 17.58
CA VAL A 366 27.29 12.05 16.53
C VAL A 366 26.54 11.89 15.19
N TYR A 367 25.95 10.72 14.94
CA TYR A 367 25.18 10.44 13.73
C TYR A 367 23.79 11.10 13.74
N ALA A 368 23.23 11.41 14.92
CA ALA A 368 21.94 12.09 15.01
C ALA A 368 21.98 13.50 14.40
N LEU A 369 23.09 14.21 14.53
CA LEU A 369 23.25 15.55 13.96
C LEU A 369 23.26 15.51 12.43
N GLY A 370 24.03 14.58 11.85
CA GLY A 370 24.05 14.37 10.40
C GLY A 370 22.68 13.92 9.86
N HIS A 371 21.98 13.05 10.60
CA HIS A 371 20.62 12.65 10.28
C HIS A 371 19.63 13.82 10.32
N ALA A 372 19.64 14.61 11.41
CA ALA A 372 18.76 15.76 11.57
C ALA A 372 19.02 16.82 10.49
N ALA A 373 20.29 17.15 10.21
CA ALA A 373 20.66 18.08 9.15
C ALA A 373 20.21 17.59 7.76
N ARG A 374 20.33 16.29 7.49
CA ARG A 374 19.83 15.67 6.25
C ARG A 374 18.31 15.80 6.14
N GLU A 375 17.57 15.46 7.18
CA GLU A 375 16.10 15.54 7.17
C GLU A 375 15.63 17.00 7.07
N GLU A 376 16.25 17.92 7.80
CA GLU A 376 15.96 19.36 7.71
C GLU A 376 16.23 19.90 6.30
N ALA A 377 17.36 19.56 5.69
CA ALA A 377 17.67 19.93 4.31
C ALA A 377 16.68 19.34 3.30
N ARG A 378 16.15 18.13 3.55
CA ARG A 378 15.14 17.49 2.69
C ARG A 378 13.74 18.08 2.89
N ILE A 379 13.38 18.51 4.10
CA ILE A 379 12.12 19.20 4.39
C ILE A 379 12.14 20.58 3.74
N GLY A 380 13.24 21.33 3.92
CA GLY A 380 13.42 22.68 3.38
C GLY A 380 12.24 23.61 3.69
N GLU A 381 11.72 24.29 2.66
CA GLU A 381 10.53 25.16 2.78
C GLU A 381 9.24 24.41 3.19
N GLY A 382 9.24 23.07 3.12
CA GLY A 382 8.14 22.20 3.48
C GLY A 382 7.73 22.24 4.95
N ALA A 383 8.45 22.95 5.81
CA ALA A 383 8.01 23.24 7.18
C ALA A 383 6.80 24.21 7.21
N ILE A 384 6.60 25.01 6.16
CA ILE A 384 5.54 26.01 6.09
C ILE A 384 4.30 25.41 5.40
N LEU A 385 3.12 25.64 5.97
CA LEU A 385 1.85 25.10 5.48
C LEU A 385 1.60 25.32 3.97
N VAL A 386 1.77 26.56 3.51
CA VAL A 386 1.55 26.93 2.10
C VAL A 386 2.48 26.16 1.19
N SER A 387 3.75 26.00 1.60
CA SER A 387 4.76 25.22 0.88
C SER A 387 4.39 23.74 0.84
N ARG A 388 3.84 23.15 1.92
CA ARG A 388 3.40 21.75 1.93
C ARG A 388 2.33 21.47 0.88
N LEU A 389 1.32 22.33 0.82
CA LEU A 389 0.25 22.22 -0.18
C LEU A 389 0.81 22.43 -1.59
N ARG A 390 1.65 23.44 -1.78
CA ARG A 390 2.33 23.71 -3.06
C ARG A 390 3.14 22.50 -3.52
N ILE A 391 4.01 21.94 -2.68
CA ILE A 391 4.82 20.75 -2.99
C ILE A 391 3.93 19.55 -3.35
N SER A 392 2.86 19.33 -2.58
CA SER A 392 1.93 18.21 -2.82
C SER A 392 1.20 18.35 -4.16
N ILE A 393 0.84 19.58 -4.56
CA ILE A 393 0.20 19.89 -5.84
C ILE A 393 1.21 19.84 -6.99
N GLU A 394 2.44 20.35 -6.80
CA GLU A 394 3.47 20.29 -7.83
C GLU A 394 3.86 18.84 -8.17
N ARG A 395 3.84 17.94 -7.17
CA ARG A 395 4.11 16.51 -7.33
C ARG A 395 3.14 15.80 -8.28
N ASP A 396 1.89 16.23 -8.37
CA ASP A 396 0.94 15.72 -9.35
C ASP A 396 0.81 16.56 -10.62
N GLY A 397 1.57 17.67 -10.69
CA GLY A 397 1.50 18.64 -11.79
C GLY A 397 0.22 19.47 -11.75
N GLY A 398 -0.39 19.63 -10.58
CA GLY A 398 -1.64 20.34 -10.36
C GLY A 398 -2.89 19.45 -10.45
N TRP A 399 -2.79 18.26 -11.03
CA TRP A 399 -3.92 17.40 -11.34
C TRP A 399 -3.70 15.96 -10.83
N PRO A 400 -4.68 15.33 -10.14
CA PRO A 400 -6.07 15.75 -9.93
C PRO A 400 -6.33 16.72 -8.76
N SER A 401 -5.31 17.10 -7.99
CA SER A 401 -5.50 17.76 -6.69
C SER A 401 -6.21 19.12 -6.74
N LEU A 402 -5.85 20.03 -7.65
CA LEU A 402 -6.50 21.34 -7.76
C LEU A 402 -7.99 21.21 -8.11
N ALA A 403 -8.33 20.26 -8.99
CA ALA A 403 -9.71 20.01 -9.38
C ALA A 403 -10.52 19.42 -8.23
N ALA A 404 -9.92 18.53 -7.42
CA ALA A 404 -10.55 18.02 -6.21
C ALA A 404 -10.84 19.13 -5.19
N ILE A 405 -9.89 20.05 -4.97
CA ILE A 405 -10.09 21.22 -4.09
C ILE A 405 -11.25 22.07 -4.59
N LEU A 406 -11.26 22.44 -5.88
CA LEU A 406 -12.34 23.23 -6.47
C LEU A 406 -13.71 22.53 -6.33
N LEU A 407 -13.77 21.23 -6.66
CA LEU A 407 -15.01 20.44 -6.57
C LEU A 407 -15.50 20.32 -5.12
N ALA A 408 -14.60 20.12 -4.16
CA ALA A 408 -14.94 20.07 -2.75
C ALA A 408 -15.54 21.40 -2.27
N THR A 409 -14.95 22.53 -2.66
CA THR A 409 -15.44 23.88 -2.35
C THR A 409 -16.83 24.12 -2.95
N VAL A 410 -17.02 23.82 -4.23
CA VAL A 410 -18.32 23.97 -4.91
C VAL A 410 -19.39 23.11 -4.25
N LEU A 411 -19.06 21.87 -3.87
CA LEU A 411 -19.96 20.98 -3.15
C LEU A 411 -20.32 21.50 -1.76
N ALA A 412 -19.33 21.98 -1.00
CA ALA A 412 -19.54 22.55 0.33
C ALA A 412 -20.49 23.75 0.26
N LEU A 413 -20.24 24.69 -0.65
CA LEU A 413 -21.10 25.86 -0.87
C LEU A 413 -22.52 25.45 -1.26
N ARG A 414 -22.67 24.49 -2.18
CA ARG A 414 -23.98 24.00 -2.62
C ARG A 414 -24.76 23.29 -1.50
N LEU A 415 -24.08 22.48 -0.68
CA LEU A 415 -24.70 21.79 0.45
C LEU A 415 -25.09 22.78 1.55
N GLY A 416 -24.24 23.77 1.85
CA GLY A 416 -24.51 24.84 2.80
C GLY A 416 -25.70 25.72 2.37
N ALA A 417 -25.72 26.18 1.12
CA ALA A 417 -26.82 26.96 0.58
C ALA A 417 -28.16 26.21 0.65
N ARG A 418 -28.17 24.91 0.36
CA ARG A 418 -29.38 24.07 0.49
C ARG A 418 -29.83 23.89 1.93
N ALA A 419 -28.89 23.73 2.87
CA ALA A 419 -29.21 23.63 4.29
C ALA A 419 -29.87 24.91 4.80
N LEU A 420 -29.37 26.08 4.39
CA LEU A 420 -29.94 27.39 4.72
C LEU A 420 -31.31 27.61 4.06
N ALA A 421 -31.46 27.25 2.79
CA ALA A 421 -32.68 27.49 2.02
C ALA A 421 -33.85 26.54 2.33
N ARG A 422 -33.69 25.58 3.27
CA ARG A 422 -34.70 24.57 3.66
C ARG A 422 -35.40 23.89 2.45
N GLN A 423 -34.71 23.74 1.32
CA GLN A 423 -35.32 23.31 0.07
C GLN A 423 -35.86 21.86 0.16
N PRO A 424 -37.00 21.57 -0.49
CA PRO A 424 -37.58 20.23 -0.52
C PRO A 424 -36.62 19.21 -1.15
N ARG A 425 -36.69 17.98 -0.63
CA ARG A 425 -35.77 16.88 -0.98
C ARG A 425 -35.87 16.51 -2.48
N THR A 426 -34.72 16.43 -3.14
CA THR A 426 -34.58 16.06 -4.57
C THR A 426 -34.98 14.60 -4.88
N PRO A 427 -35.34 14.29 -6.14
CA PRO A 427 -35.73 12.95 -6.57
C PRO A 427 -34.64 11.87 -6.40
N ARG A 428 -35.07 10.60 -6.33
CA ARG A 428 -34.30 9.43 -5.81
C ARG A 428 -32.94 9.17 -6.48
N LEU A 429 -32.79 9.34 -7.78
CA LEU A 429 -31.56 9.03 -8.52
C LEU A 429 -30.47 10.10 -8.35
N HIS A 430 -30.85 11.36 -8.14
CA HIS A 430 -29.91 12.41 -7.76
C HIS A 430 -29.41 12.24 -6.33
N ARG A 431 -30.18 11.58 -5.46
CA ARG A 431 -29.83 11.43 -4.04
C ARG A 431 -28.61 10.55 -3.79
N SER A 432 -28.46 9.41 -4.49
CA SER A 432 -27.29 8.53 -4.32
C SER A 432 -26.01 9.14 -4.90
N GLY A 433 -26.12 9.78 -6.07
CA GLY A 433 -25.00 10.51 -6.68
C GLY A 433 -24.53 11.68 -5.81
N GLU A 434 -25.45 12.53 -5.32
CA GLU A 434 -25.10 13.65 -4.43
C GLU A 434 -24.56 13.17 -3.08
N MET A 435 -25.09 12.07 -2.53
CA MET A 435 -24.54 11.46 -1.31
C MET A 435 -23.10 11.01 -1.50
N MET A 436 -22.79 10.34 -2.61
CA MET A 436 -21.43 9.91 -2.90
C MET A 436 -20.48 11.08 -3.11
N GLY A 437 -20.91 12.12 -3.85
CA GLY A 437 -20.10 13.33 -4.00
C GLY A 437 -19.77 13.99 -2.67
N GLY A 438 -20.76 14.09 -1.78
CA GLY A 438 -20.56 14.57 -0.40
C GLY A 438 -19.59 13.71 0.39
N LEU A 439 -19.74 12.37 0.37
CA LEU A 439 -18.84 11.45 1.06
C LEU A 439 -17.40 11.56 0.55
N THR A 440 -17.18 11.53 -0.77
CA THR A 440 -15.84 11.66 -1.36
C THR A 440 -15.22 13.02 -1.05
N ALA A 441 -16.02 14.10 -1.00
CA ALA A 441 -15.54 15.43 -0.65
C ALA A 441 -15.12 15.50 0.83
N VAL A 442 -15.94 14.99 1.76
CA VAL A 442 -15.59 15.01 3.19
C VAL A 442 -14.38 14.09 3.46
N TRP A 443 -14.27 12.93 2.80
CA TRP A 443 -13.07 12.10 2.90
C TRP A 443 -11.83 12.82 2.36
N PHE A 444 -11.90 13.43 1.18
CA PHE A 444 -10.80 14.21 0.61
C PHE A 444 -10.36 15.35 1.55
N VAL A 445 -11.31 16.15 2.05
CA VAL A 445 -11.04 17.22 3.02
C VAL A 445 -10.42 16.65 4.31
N GLY A 446 -10.94 15.54 4.81
CA GLY A 446 -10.37 14.85 5.97
C GLY A 446 -8.92 14.42 5.75
N GLN A 447 -8.59 13.89 4.57
CA GLN A 447 -7.21 13.54 4.22
C GLN A 447 -6.30 14.78 4.13
N SER A 448 -6.83 15.92 3.65
CA SER A 448 -6.07 17.17 3.61
C SER A 448 -5.61 17.63 4.99
N LEU A 449 -6.33 17.28 6.08
CA LEU A 449 -5.94 17.64 7.45
C LEU A 449 -4.55 17.10 7.86
N LEU A 450 -4.10 16.00 7.25
CA LEU A 450 -2.75 15.45 7.44
C LEU A 450 -1.69 16.42 6.91
N LEU A 451 -1.93 17.00 5.74
CA LEU A 451 -1.02 17.98 5.13
C LEU A 451 -0.98 19.28 5.94
N LEU A 452 -2.07 19.61 6.63
CA LEU A 452 -2.18 20.81 7.46
C LEU A 452 -1.41 20.72 8.79
N GLY A 453 -0.88 19.55 9.15
CA GLY A 453 -0.18 19.35 10.43
C GLY A 453 -1.08 19.22 11.65
N LEU A 454 -2.39 18.99 11.46
CA LEU A 454 -3.35 18.83 12.57
C LEU A 454 -3.01 17.64 13.49
N PHE A 455 -2.27 16.67 12.97
CA PHE A 455 -1.87 15.45 13.70
C PHE A 455 -0.37 15.43 14.04
N ASP A 456 0.32 16.56 13.90
CA ASP A 456 1.71 16.66 14.31
C ASP A 456 1.81 16.68 15.84
N THR A 457 2.80 15.98 16.37
CA THR A 457 3.15 15.95 17.79
C THR A 457 4.63 16.30 17.94
N ALA A 458 5.08 16.60 19.17
CA ALA A 458 6.48 16.94 19.44
C ALA A 458 7.47 15.87 18.93
N SER A 459 7.07 14.59 19.01
CA SER A 459 7.92 13.45 18.62
C SER A 459 7.60 12.90 17.23
N TYR A 460 6.52 13.35 16.58
CA TYR A 460 6.05 12.77 15.33
C TYR A 460 5.36 13.82 14.45
N ARG A 461 6.08 14.31 13.44
CA ARG A 461 5.60 15.32 12.49
C ARG A 461 5.12 14.66 11.20
N LEU A 462 3.88 14.20 11.22
CA LEU A 462 3.24 13.51 10.09
C LEU A 462 3.21 14.35 8.81
N SER A 463 2.99 15.65 8.95
CA SER A 463 2.97 16.58 7.83
C SER A 463 4.34 16.66 7.13
N ASP A 464 5.44 16.71 7.89
CA ASP A 464 6.79 16.69 7.34
C ASP A 464 7.03 15.41 6.55
N TRP A 465 6.51 14.26 7.02
CA TRP A 465 6.64 12.99 6.31
C TRP A 465 5.91 12.98 4.97
N THR A 466 4.74 13.62 4.87
CA THR A 466 4.04 13.77 3.59
C THR A 466 4.82 14.62 2.59
N VAL A 467 5.64 15.55 3.07
CA VAL A 467 6.58 16.31 2.24
C VAL A 467 7.83 15.48 1.93
N LEU A 468 8.47 14.85 2.91
CA LEU A 468 9.71 14.11 2.71
C LEU A 468 9.54 12.90 1.78
N ASN A 469 8.38 12.26 1.83
CA ASN A 469 8.10 11.07 1.07
C ASN A 469 6.71 11.15 0.44
N SER A 470 6.69 11.32 -0.89
CA SER A 470 5.46 11.47 -1.66
C SER A 470 4.50 10.27 -1.53
N ARG A 471 5.01 9.08 -1.14
CA ARG A 471 4.19 7.90 -0.88
C ARG A 471 3.22 8.10 0.28
N TYR A 472 3.59 8.88 1.30
CA TYR A 472 2.73 9.17 2.45
C TYR A 472 1.62 10.16 2.13
N ALA A 473 1.63 10.80 0.94
CA ALA A 473 0.53 11.58 0.42
C ALA A 473 -0.35 10.78 -0.57
N MET A 474 -0.05 9.50 -0.85
CA MET A 474 -0.73 8.73 -1.89
C MET A 474 -2.24 8.59 -1.67
N GLN A 475 -2.69 8.45 -0.42
CA GLN A 475 -4.10 8.45 -0.08
C GLN A 475 -4.79 9.75 -0.50
N TRP A 476 -4.14 10.90 -0.31
CA TRP A 476 -4.71 12.20 -0.67
C TRP A 476 -5.00 12.28 -2.17
N TYR A 477 -4.06 11.84 -3.02
CA TYR A 477 -4.25 11.77 -4.46
C TYR A 477 -5.33 10.77 -4.90
N VAL A 478 -5.44 9.61 -4.22
CA VAL A 478 -6.51 8.63 -4.53
C VAL A 478 -7.88 9.18 -4.18
N PHE A 479 -8.04 9.86 -3.04
CA PHE A 479 -9.30 10.50 -2.68
C PHE A 479 -9.62 11.70 -3.59
N ALA A 480 -8.60 12.44 -4.06
CA ALA A 480 -8.76 13.45 -5.10
C ALA A 480 -9.27 12.82 -6.42
N ALA A 481 -8.67 11.72 -6.86
CA ALA A 481 -9.08 10.98 -8.06
C ALA A 481 -10.54 10.49 -7.95
N LEU A 482 -10.96 9.96 -6.80
CA LEU A 482 -12.34 9.55 -6.54
C LEU A 482 -13.33 10.72 -6.68
N LEU A 483 -13.01 11.87 -6.08
CA LEU A 483 -13.85 13.06 -6.12
C LEU A 483 -13.95 13.66 -7.53
N VAL A 484 -12.82 13.73 -8.24
CA VAL A 484 -12.77 14.23 -9.62
C VAL A 484 -13.50 13.30 -10.58
N ALA A 485 -13.33 11.98 -10.44
CA ALA A 485 -14.07 10.99 -11.22
C ALA A 485 -15.58 11.17 -11.05
N TRP A 486 -16.03 11.38 -9.79
CA TRP A 486 -17.42 11.67 -9.48
C TRP A 486 -17.88 12.97 -10.15
N GLY A 487 -17.09 14.04 -10.04
CA GLY A 487 -17.39 15.35 -10.63
C GLY A 487 -17.57 15.27 -12.15
N LEU A 488 -16.65 14.59 -12.84
CA LEU A 488 -16.71 14.36 -14.29
C LEU A 488 -17.95 13.55 -14.68
N ALA A 489 -18.23 12.45 -13.98
CA ALA A 489 -19.41 11.62 -14.25
C ALA A 489 -20.72 12.39 -13.98
N ALA A 490 -20.75 13.23 -12.94
CA ALA A 490 -21.91 14.05 -12.59
C ALA A 490 -22.15 15.14 -13.64
N ALA A 491 -21.09 15.84 -14.05
CA ALA A 491 -21.15 16.85 -15.10
C ALA A 491 -21.62 16.26 -16.44
N ALA A 492 -21.05 15.11 -16.84
CA ALA A 492 -21.46 14.40 -18.06
C ALA A 492 -22.94 13.98 -18.01
N SER A 493 -23.40 13.48 -16.87
CA SER A 493 -24.81 13.11 -16.67
C SER A 493 -25.75 14.32 -16.74
N LEU A 494 -25.38 15.44 -16.11
CA LEU A 494 -26.15 16.68 -16.15
C LEU A 494 -26.21 17.26 -17.57
N LEU A 495 -25.08 17.29 -18.27
CA LEU A 495 -25.01 17.77 -19.66
C LEU A 495 -25.85 16.89 -20.59
N SER A 496 -25.74 15.56 -20.47
CA SER A 496 -26.57 14.62 -21.24
C SER A 496 -28.06 14.87 -21.00
N ASN A 497 -28.48 15.07 -19.75
CA ASN A 497 -29.89 15.36 -19.43
C ASN A 497 -30.36 16.69 -20.04
N ARG A 498 -29.54 17.75 -19.96
CA ARG A 498 -29.85 19.05 -20.59
C ARG A 498 -29.98 18.93 -22.11
N LEU A 499 -29.07 18.19 -22.75
CA LEU A 499 -29.11 17.98 -24.21
C LEU A 499 -30.32 17.15 -24.66
N ARG A 500 -30.77 16.18 -23.84
CA ARG A 500 -32.03 15.46 -24.09
C ARG A 500 -33.23 16.39 -24.04
N GLN A 501 -33.27 17.31 -23.09
CA GLN A 501 -34.36 18.29 -22.96
C GLN A 501 -34.41 19.24 -24.17
N THR A 502 -33.27 19.58 -24.79
CA THR A 502 -33.20 20.44 -25.98
C THR A 502 -33.34 19.70 -27.30
N ARG A 503 -33.89 18.47 -27.30
CA ARG A 503 -34.04 17.57 -28.48
C ARG A 503 -32.73 17.22 -29.20
N ARG A 504 -31.57 17.50 -28.61
CA ARG A 504 -30.24 17.10 -29.12
C ARG A 504 -29.86 15.70 -28.64
N GLY A 505 -30.76 14.74 -28.84
CA GLY A 505 -30.65 13.38 -28.31
C GLY A 505 -29.38 12.64 -28.74
N ALA A 506 -28.95 12.82 -30.00
CA ALA A 506 -27.72 12.21 -30.53
C ALA A 506 -26.47 12.69 -29.77
N LEU A 507 -26.34 14.01 -29.54
CA LEU A 507 -25.23 14.58 -28.78
C LEU A 507 -25.26 14.15 -27.31
N ALA A 508 -26.44 13.99 -26.72
CA ALA A 508 -26.57 13.53 -25.34
C ALA A 508 -26.01 12.12 -25.12
N VAL A 509 -26.05 11.26 -26.14
CA VAL A 509 -25.53 9.89 -26.09
C VAL A 509 -24.01 9.84 -26.18
N THR A 510 -23.36 10.83 -26.81
CA THR A 510 -21.90 10.85 -27.03
C THR A 510 -21.09 11.49 -25.89
N VAL A 511 -21.69 12.30 -25.02
CA VAL A 511 -20.98 13.02 -23.94
C VAL A 511 -20.17 12.09 -23.04
N LEU A 512 -20.78 11.04 -22.50
CA LEU A 512 -20.10 10.13 -21.58
C LEU A 512 -19.03 9.28 -22.30
N PRO A 513 -19.30 8.66 -23.47
CA PRO A 513 -18.27 8.03 -24.30
C PRO A 513 -17.07 8.94 -24.60
N ALA A 514 -17.32 10.19 -25.02
CA ALA A 514 -16.26 11.15 -25.33
C ALA A 514 -15.44 11.52 -24.09
N THR A 515 -16.09 11.70 -22.94
CA THR A 515 -15.41 11.97 -21.66
C THR A 515 -14.49 10.81 -21.27
N LEU A 516 -14.95 9.57 -21.43
CA LEU A 516 -14.15 8.37 -21.15
C LEU A 516 -12.93 8.28 -22.08
N LEU A 517 -13.15 8.45 -23.38
CA LEU A 517 -12.08 8.39 -24.38
C LEU A 517 -11.04 9.50 -24.17
N LEU A 518 -11.49 10.75 -23.97
CA LEU A 518 -10.61 11.88 -23.70
C LEU A 518 -9.80 11.66 -22.41
N THR A 519 -10.47 11.24 -21.33
CA THR A 519 -9.79 10.95 -20.06
C THR A 519 -8.78 9.83 -20.24
N SER A 520 -9.10 8.78 -21.02
CA SER A 520 -8.18 7.67 -21.29
C SER A 520 -6.97 8.09 -22.13
N ALA A 521 -7.16 8.94 -23.15
CA ALA A 521 -6.08 9.45 -23.97
C ALA A 521 -5.12 10.34 -23.15
N VAL A 522 -5.68 11.26 -22.35
CA VAL A 522 -4.90 12.08 -21.41
C VAL A 522 -4.17 11.20 -20.40
N SER A 523 -4.84 10.19 -19.84
CA SER A 523 -4.25 9.28 -18.88
C SER A 523 -3.10 8.48 -19.48
N ALA A 524 -3.28 7.94 -20.68
CA ALA A 524 -2.25 7.23 -21.42
C ALA A 524 -1.05 8.12 -21.74
N ALA A 525 -1.26 9.38 -22.13
CA ALA A 525 -0.18 10.34 -22.36
C ALA A 525 0.62 10.63 -21.07
N ILE A 526 -0.08 10.84 -19.94
CA ILE A 526 0.57 11.05 -18.63
C ILE A 526 1.35 9.81 -18.22
N LEU A 527 0.74 8.62 -18.32
CA LEU A 527 1.37 7.34 -18.00
C LEU A 527 2.60 7.08 -18.88
N ALA A 528 2.51 7.38 -20.17
CA ALA A 528 3.60 7.20 -21.11
C ALA A 528 4.83 8.03 -20.73
N LYS A 529 4.60 9.25 -20.24
CA LYS A 529 5.65 10.17 -19.78
C LYS A 529 6.20 9.80 -18.39
N ARG A 530 5.35 9.35 -17.47
CA ARG A 530 5.70 9.17 -16.04
C ARG A 530 6.18 7.76 -15.69
N TRP A 531 5.65 6.72 -16.32
CA TRP A 531 6.19 5.36 -16.19
C TRP A 531 7.39 5.21 -17.15
N LEU A 532 8.53 5.74 -16.75
CA LEU A 532 9.79 5.56 -17.47
C LEU A 532 10.40 4.21 -17.09
N TYR A 533 11.21 3.62 -17.97
CA TYR A 533 11.93 2.37 -17.70
C TYR A 533 13.15 2.68 -16.83
N TYR A 534 13.14 2.18 -15.59
CA TYR A 534 14.29 2.30 -14.70
C TYR A 534 14.83 0.92 -14.31
N PRO A 535 16.15 0.70 -14.40
CA PRO A 535 16.75 -0.52 -13.92
C PRO A 535 16.66 -0.58 -12.39
N THR A 536 16.21 -1.74 -11.88
CA THR A 536 16.08 -2.02 -10.43
C THR A 536 17.18 -2.99 -9.95
N GLY A 537 18.25 -3.17 -10.74
CA GLY A 537 19.31 -4.15 -10.48
C GLY A 537 20.31 -3.82 -9.38
N ALA A 538 20.31 -2.61 -8.83
CA ALA A 538 21.41 -2.14 -7.99
C ALA A 538 21.67 -3.03 -6.77
N TYR A 539 20.62 -3.42 -6.02
CA TYR A 539 20.77 -4.29 -4.85
C TYR A 539 21.24 -5.69 -5.20
N ALA A 540 20.74 -6.27 -6.29
CA ALA A 540 21.17 -7.59 -6.75
C ALA A 540 22.66 -7.58 -7.17
N VAL A 541 23.09 -6.53 -7.88
CA VAL A 541 24.50 -6.36 -8.27
C VAL A 541 25.40 -6.23 -7.06
N VAL A 542 25.04 -5.38 -6.10
CA VAL A 542 25.85 -5.15 -4.88
C VAL A 542 25.89 -6.39 -4.00
N SER A 543 24.77 -7.10 -3.87
CA SER A 543 24.70 -8.34 -3.11
C SER A 543 25.55 -9.44 -3.77
N SER A 544 25.59 -9.53 -5.10
CA SER A 544 26.49 -10.45 -5.80
C SER A 544 27.96 -10.14 -5.51
N LYS A 545 28.36 -8.86 -5.49
CA LYS A 545 29.71 -8.46 -5.11
C LYS A 545 30.01 -8.75 -3.63
N LEU A 546 29.04 -8.49 -2.74
CA LEU A 546 29.16 -8.83 -1.33
C LEU A 546 29.34 -10.33 -1.14
N ASN A 547 28.52 -11.16 -1.79
CA ASN A 547 28.57 -12.62 -1.74
C ASN A 547 29.95 -13.14 -2.19
N ALA A 548 30.46 -12.65 -3.32
CA ALA A 548 31.81 -12.98 -3.79
C ALA A 548 32.89 -12.59 -2.77
N THR A 549 32.72 -11.44 -2.12
CA THR A 549 33.66 -10.93 -1.11
C THR A 549 33.62 -11.78 0.16
N VAL A 550 32.44 -12.07 0.71
CA VAL A 550 32.31 -12.85 1.95
C VAL A 550 32.60 -14.33 1.75
N ALA A 551 32.45 -14.86 0.53
CA ALA A 551 32.84 -16.23 0.20
C ALA A 551 34.35 -16.49 0.42
N ALA A 552 35.19 -15.46 0.26
CA ALA A 552 36.62 -15.54 0.54
C ALA A 552 36.98 -15.44 2.04
N LEU A 553 36.01 -15.10 2.90
CA LEU A 553 36.19 -14.92 4.35
C LEU A 553 35.80 -16.17 5.14
N PRO A 554 36.30 -16.34 6.38
CA PRO A 554 35.90 -17.41 7.29
C PRO A 554 34.37 -17.55 7.40
N PRO A 555 33.81 -18.77 7.60
CA PRO A 555 32.36 -18.98 7.63
C PRO A 555 31.68 -18.26 8.81
N THR A 556 32.43 -18.02 9.89
CA THR A 556 32.00 -17.27 11.07
C THR A 556 31.90 -15.76 10.81
N CYS A 557 32.52 -15.26 9.74
CA CYS A 557 32.47 -13.85 9.39
C CYS A 557 31.08 -13.41 8.92
N ARG A 558 30.60 -12.35 9.56
CA ARG A 558 29.33 -11.68 9.27
C ARG A 558 29.59 -10.35 8.56
N ALA A 559 28.61 -9.92 7.77
CA ALA A 559 28.59 -8.59 7.17
C ALA A 559 27.59 -7.71 7.92
N VAL A 560 27.87 -6.42 8.01
CA VAL A 560 26.92 -5.40 8.49
C VAL A 560 26.68 -4.36 7.40
N SER A 561 25.45 -3.86 7.28
CA SER A 561 25.10 -2.80 6.34
C SER A 561 24.22 -1.74 6.98
N GLU A 562 24.32 -0.51 6.48
CA GLU A 562 23.35 0.55 6.78
C GLU A 562 22.03 0.44 6.02
N ASP A 563 21.96 -0.37 4.96
CA ASP A 563 20.75 -0.53 4.15
C ASP A 563 20.16 -1.94 4.30
N THR A 564 18.85 -1.97 4.56
CA THR A 564 18.09 -3.19 4.78
C THR A 564 17.85 -4.03 3.55
N GLY A 565 18.04 -3.46 2.35
CA GLY A 565 17.76 -4.14 1.09
C GLY A 565 18.75 -5.25 0.76
N LEU A 566 19.95 -5.26 1.34
CA LEU A 566 20.97 -6.27 1.01
C LEU A 566 20.67 -7.65 1.60
N GLY A 567 19.90 -7.73 2.69
CA GLY A 567 19.69 -8.97 3.43
C GLY A 567 19.01 -10.07 2.61
N PHE A 568 18.12 -9.72 1.68
CA PHE A 568 17.35 -10.71 0.90
C PHE A 568 18.15 -11.41 -0.20
N HIS A 569 19.17 -10.77 -0.76
CA HIS A 569 20.01 -11.34 -1.84
C HIS A 569 21.36 -11.85 -1.35
N ALA A 570 21.66 -11.69 -0.06
CA ALA A 570 22.93 -12.11 0.50
C ALA A 570 22.91 -13.61 0.84
N ASP A 571 24.00 -14.32 0.51
CA ASP A 571 24.14 -15.75 0.81
C ASP A 571 24.39 -15.99 2.31
N ARG A 572 24.88 -14.96 3.02
CA ARG A 572 25.10 -14.97 4.47
C ARG A 572 24.25 -13.90 5.13
N PRO A 573 23.78 -14.12 6.38
CA PRO A 573 22.99 -13.12 7.09
C PRO A 573 23.73 -11.78 7.20
N VAL A 574 23.09 -10.72 6.70
CA VAL A 574 23.60 -9.34 6.78
C VAL A 574 22.95 -8.64 7.97
N LEU A 575 23.78 -8.14 8.87
CA LEU A 575 23.35 -7.40 10.04
C LEU A 575 22.93 -5.98 9.66
N GLN A 576 21.89 -5.48 10.31
CA GLN A 576 21.37 -4.13 10.11
C GLN A 576 22.01 -3.18 11.13
N LEU A 577 22.90 -2.30 10.66
CA LEU A 577 23.65 -1.35 11.49
C LEU A 577 22.72 -0.51 12.37
N TYR A 578 21.61 -0.04 11.78
CA TYR A 578 20.60 0.76 12.47
C TYR A 578 19.51 -0.12 13.07
N SER A 579 19.93 -1.11 13.85
CA SER A 579 19.03 -1.93 14.67
C SER A 579 19.30 -1.71 16.16
N LYS A 580 18.28 -1.96 17.00
CA LYS A 580 18.33 -1.93 18.47
C LYS A 580 19.48 -2.78 19.01
N HIS A 581 19.71 -3.95 18.40
CA HIS A 581 20.72 -4.92 18.82
C HIS A 581 22.15 -4.55 18.40
N LEU A 582 22.31 -3.59 17.47
CA LEU A 582 23.61 -3.03 17.08
C LEU A 582 23.79 -1.55 17.46
N ARG A 583 22.85 -0.99 18.24
CA ARG A 583 22.87 0.42 18.66
C ARG A 583 24.19 0.82 19.33
N GLU A 584 24.78 -0.08 20.10
CA GLU A 584 26.05 0.18 20.80
C GLU A 584 27.24 0.41 19.87
N LEU A 585 27.19 -0.04 18.61
CA LEU A 585 28.22 0.25 17.62
C LEU A 585 28.13 1.71 17.19
N VAL A 586 26.91 2.22 17.01
CA VAL A 586 26.64 3.60 16.59
C VAL A 586 26.87 4.59 17.74
N GLN A 587 26.71 4.15 18.98
CA GLN A 587 26.98 4.94 20.18
C GLN A 587 28.46 5.01 20.56
N GLU A 588 29.28 4.12 20.03
CA GLU A 588 30.69 4.07 20.39
C GLU A 588 31.44 5.30 19.88
N THR A 589 32.19 5.94 20.76
CA THR A 589 32.95 7.16 20.48
C THR A 589 34.43 6.89 20.22
N ASP A 590 34.92 5.73 20.65
CA ASP A 590 36.32 5.33 20.51
C ASP A 590 36.53 4.28 19.41
N THR A 591 37.50 4.50 18.53
CA THR A 591 37.74 3.63 17.36
C THR A 591 38.26 2.24 17.75
N GLU A 592 39.06 2.14 18.79
CA GLU A 592 39.61 0.85 19.25
C GLU A 592 38.53 -0.01 19.91
N THR A 593 37.70 0.61 20.73
CA THR A 593 36.54 -0.05 21.36
C THR A 593 35.50 -0.45 20.33
N LEU A 594 35.26 0.39 19.31
CA LEU A 594 34.39 0.03 18.19
C LEU A 594 34.94 -1.20 17.45
N LEU A 595 36.25 -1.23 17.20
CA LEU A 595 36.88 -2.36 16.53
C LEU A 595 36.76 -3.65 17.35
N ARG A 596 37.01 -3.60 18.66
CA ARG A 596 36.80 -4.75 19.56
C ARG A 596 35.35 -5.25 19.51
N LYS A 597 34.37 -4.34 19.56
CA LYS A 597 32.94 -4.70 19.45
C LYS A 597 32.55 -5.31 18.10
N LEU A 598 33.22 -4.94 17.01
CA LEU A 598 33.05 -5.59 15.70
C LEU A 598 33.67 -6.99 15.71
N ASP A 599 34.88 -7.13 16.25
CA ASP A 599 35.60 -8.41 16.34
C ASP A 599 34.85 -9.42 17.24
N ASP A 600 34.33 -8.97 18.40
CA ASP A 600 33.49 -9.76 19.34
C ASP A 600 32.21 -10.31 18.68
N ARG A 601 31.73 -9.65 17.62
CA ARG A 601 30.55 -10.05 16.84
C ARG A 601 30.89 -10.75 15.53
N HIS A 602 32.18 -11.00 15.29
CA HIS A 602 32.71 -11.57 14.06
C HIS A 602 32.29 -10.77 12.82
N ILE A 603 32.23 -9.44 12.90
CA ILE A 603 31.91 -8.57 11.77
C ILE A 603 33.18 -8.32 10.96
N CYS A 604 33.26 -8.93 9.78
CA CYS A 604 34.44 -8.86 8.92
C CYS A 604 34.21 -8.01 7.67
N ALA A 605 32.96 -7.66 7.36
CA ALA A 605 32.62 -6.80 6.23
C ALA A 605 31.61 -5.72 6.64
N VAL A 606 31.82 -4.50 6.15
CA VAL A 606 30.93 -3.35 6.38
C VAL A 606 30.54 -2.77 5.02
N VAL A 607 29.24 -2.68 4.76
CA VAL A 607 28.69 -2.15 3.51
C VAL A 607 27.99 -0.83 3.74
N LEU A 608 28.54 0.23 3.14
CA LEU A 608 28.00 1.59 3.20
C LEU A 608 27.47 2.05 1.84
N TYR A 609 26.37 2.78 1.85
CA TYR A 609 25.82 3.55 0.74
C TYR A 609 26.33 4.99 0.77
N ASN A 610 26.82 5.46 -0.37
CA ASN A 610 27.37 6.81 -0.49
C ASN A 610 26.33 7.87 -0.15
N GLY A 611 26.72 8.77 0.75
CA GLY A 611 25.87 9.87 1.19
C GLY A 611 24.67 9.41 2.01
N LEU A 612 24.74 8.27 2.69
CA LEU A 612 23.80 7.91 3.77
C LEU A 612 24.35 8.36 5.14
N TYR A 613 23.96 7.73 6.23
CA TYR A 613 24.10 8.29 7.57
C TYR A 613 25.56 8.40 8.04
N VAL A 614 26.39 7.37 7.83
CA VAL A 614 27.82 7.42 8.22
C VAL A 614 28.54 8.54 7.47
N ASP A 615 28.30 8.69 6.17
CA ASP A 615 28.90 9.75 5.37
C ASP A 615 28.40 11.14 5.76
N THR A 616 27.09 11.30 5.98
CA THR A 616 26.50 12.61 6.35
C THR A 616 26.97 13.11 7.70
N ALA A 617 27.37 12.22 8.60
CA ALA A 617 27.95 12.60 9.88
C ALA A 617 29.42 13.06 9.76
N GLY A 618 30.05 12.84 8.60
CA GLY A 618 31.37 13.34 8.25
C GLY A 618 32.54 12.39 8.57
N PRO A 619 33.74 12.69 8.02
CA PRO A 619 34.91 11.83 8.14
C PRO A 619 35.49 11.74 9.56
N GLY A 620 35.09 12.66 10.45
CA GLY A 620 35.54 12.70 11.83
C GLY A 620 34.90 11.65 12.75
N THR A 621 33.86 10.94 12.28
CA THR A 621 33.15 9.95 13.11
C THR A 621 33.95 8.68 13.38
N PRO A 622 33.70 7.98 14.50
CA PRO A 622 34.42 6.75 14.84
C PRO A 622 34.34 5.68 13.75
N PHE A 623 33.15 5.39 13.19
CA PHE A 623 33.05 4.46 12.06
C PHE A 623 33.87 4.92 10.85
N ALA A 624 33.77 6.18 10.44
CA ALA A 624 34.49 6.66 9.26
C ALA A 624 36.02 6.57 9.46
N LYS A 625 36.53 6.94 10.65
CA LYS A 625 37.94 6.80 11.01
C LYS A 625 38.38 5.34 11.00
N LEU A 626 37.60 4.44 11.59
CA LEU A 626 37.92 3.01 11.64
C LEU A 626 37.96 2.38 10.24
N LEU A 627 36.97 2.67 9.39
CA LEU A 627 36.90 2.13 8.04
C LEU A 627 37.99 2.67 7.10
N ASN A 628 38.55 3.85 7.42
CA ASN A 628 39.70 4.43 6.71
C ASN A 628 41.06 4.04 7.33
N SER A 629 41.06 3.24 8.40
CA SER A 629 42.29 2.76 9.04
C SER A 629 42.83 1.50 8.33
N PRO A 630 44.11 1.11 8.55
CA PRO A 630 44.68 -0.11 7.97
C PRO A 630 43.94 -1.41 8.35
N ALA A 631 43.09 -1.34 9.38
CA ALA A 631 42.28 -2.46 9.85
C ALA A 631 41.20 -2.89 8.85
N PHE A 632 40.86 -2.06 7.87
CA PHE A 632 39.92 -2.36 6.79
C PHE A 632 40.48 -1.99 5.41
N GLN A 633 40.09 -2.75 4.40
CA GLN A 633 40.39 -2.49 3.00
C GLN A 633 39.08 -2.28 2.22
N LEU A 634 39.04 -1.20 1.43
CA LEU A 634 37.95 -0.96 0.48
C LEU A 634 38.09 -1.90 -0.73
N ARG A 635 37.10 -2.75 -0.99
CA ARG A 635 37.08 -3.72 -2.10
C ARG A 635 36.25 -3.30 -3.29
N ASP A 636 35.25 -2.45 -3.08
CA ASP A 636 34.41 -1.93 -4.15
C ASP A 636 34.04 -0.47 -3.86
N ALA A 637 33.82 0.31 -4.90
CA ALA A 637 33.57 1.75 -4.78
C ALA A 637 32.40 2.21 -5.65
N ALA A 638 31.49 2.95 -5.01
CA ALA A 638 30.37 3.73 -5.53
C ALA A 638 29.26 2.98 -6.33
N PRO A 639 27.96 3.29 -6.07
CA PRO A 639 27.47 4.08 -4.94
C PRO A 639 27.54 3.29 -3.62
N TRP A 640 27.91 2.01 -3.65
CA TRP A 640 28.12 1.17 -2.48
C TRP A 640 29.61 0.96 -2.25
N ARG A 641 30.05 1.00 -0.98
CA ARG A 641 31.42 0.76 -0.54
C ARG A 641 31.44 -0.47 0.35
N ILE A 642 32.19 -1.48 -0.05
CA ILE A 642 32.37 -2.72 0.69
C ILE A 642 33.76 -2.68 1.34
N TYR A 643 33.77 -2.51 2.66
CA TYR A 643 34.99 -2.56 3.47
C TYR A 643 35.14 -3.96 4.04
N VAL A 644 36.35 -4.52 3.97
CA VAL A 644 36.67 -5.87 4.45
C VAL A 644 37.81 -5.80 5.44
N ARG A 645 37.71 -6.54 6.55
CA ARG A 645 38.75 -6.64 7.58
C ARG A 645 40.05 -7.17 6.98
N THR A 646 41.15 -6.44 7.18
CA THR A 646 42.47 -6.82 6.68
C THR A 646 43.00 -8.05 7.44
N GLY A 647 43.69 -8.97 6.75
CA GLY A 647 44.35 -10.12 7.38
C GLY A 647 43.46 -11.33 7.69
N LEU A 648 42.20 -11.33 7.24
CA LEU A 648 41.26 -12.45 7.42
C LEU A 648 41.04 -13.29 6.16
N GLU A 649 41.72 -13.00 5.06
CA GLU A 649 41.60 -13.82 3.86
C GLU A 649 42.13 -15.23 4.12
N ARG A 650 41.39 -16.25 3.68
CA ARG A 650 41.90 -17.62 3.70
C ARG A 650 43.16 -17.67 2.84
N THR A 651 44.30 -17.96 3.45
CA THR A 651 45.46 -18.51 2.73
C THR A 651 44.96 -19.76 2.00
N ARG A 652 44.99 -19.71 0.66
CA ARG A 652 44.55 -20.81 -0.19
C ARG A 652 45.40 -22.05 -0.01
#